data_AF-A0A8S0YGW2-F1
#
_entry.id   AF-A0A8S0YGW2-F1
#
_cell.length_a   1.000
_cell.length_b   1.000
_cell.length_c   1.000
_cell.angle_alpha   90.00
_cell.angle_beta   90.00
_cell.angle_gamma   90.00
#
_symmetry.space_group_name_H-M   'P 1'
#
loop_
_entity.id
_entity.type
_entity.pdbx_description
1 polymer ?
#
loop_
_entity_poly.entity_id
_entity_poly.type
_entity_poly.pdbx_seq_one_letter_code
_entity_poly.pdbx_strand_id
1 'polypeptide(L)'
;MKWGKIYNTMIEFEKLDKSEIRLMIEFFLPITPGLIEFLKKKRKLFGNELDGADLKVNSLVLQKRIPNVFSNEIKRKNSVVINFVEKNVGGNLNEINQYIKLKFGSMQNIEKTIQSNREENYIKLLDILLGKMESKYIEKSLEWISLFLNLNGIYINEQQQEMIGNSIEKVVELRKIEKRVLKEEEKLQIKYEKELKAVENKFKNENQILSSQVLEKERVIEDINQMLNEKNKYIDEQQKNYDYLKEKSEFLESKISEMKKELNDNKEKWQQNIIKENQKNQKLESINEDQNKKIEYLENELNRQYKDYSNEYRVRWEKENQLVIDKKIYEKNSLEEDVRKLKKEVADLKKEIINLNDEKEESQKRLKEYNGMVSGFINNIDKELIRSALESSVLNIEKLQTKENKMELYIKHQIKCNNMELLDGIDEEEWSNTILDNLKNIGAVGDRYEWSDYIIGVLAARMIPLIVGYRTREIAKAISCSYAGETPYIITLSLGYNKVNELIELYHNSKAKVILIENAIGQMNESLLLPLFKEYIESKEDNKIILLSCEDINIVHLMPSYLFEYLALIKISDIRPVVQSDYNYADNTKILQSIRKSKLNIEDSYKKLRRLLEYIKAEDSYIITRSLILAYLCNMEDTGSALKCLSICDLKLMFKDDVIEKIGSNIDNYPDYFTQELKKSIIGD
;
A
#
# COMPACT_ATOMS: atom_id res chain seq x y z
N MET A 1 -12.22 112.73 -19.74
CA MET A 1 -11.75 113.53 -18.59
C MET A 1 -10.88 114.67 -19.11
N LYS A 2 -11.36 115.92 -18.98
CA LYS A 2 -10.62 117.13 -19.37
C LYS A 2 -9.48 117.35 -18.37
N TRP A 3 -8.24 117.35 -18.84
CA TRP A 3 -7.07 117.73 -18.03
C TRP A 3 -7.18 119.21 -17.66
N GLY A 4 -7.35 119.47 -16.36
CA GLY A 4 -7.41 120.81 -15.79
C GLY A 4 -6.06 121.52 -15.92
N LYS A 5 -6.14 122.82 -16.26
CA LYS A 5 -5.04 123.77 -16.34
C LYS A 5 -4.06 123.61 -15.17
N ILE A 6 -2.80 123.34 -15.49
CA ILE A 6 -1.69 123.50 -14.56
C ILE A 6 -1.57 124.99 -14.28
N TYR A 7 -1.78 125.38 -13.02
CA TYR A 7 -1.38 126.70 -12.54
C TYR A 7 0.16 126.72 -12.61
N ASN A 8 0.72 127.47 -13.56
CA ASN A 8 2.14 127.80 -13.49
C ASN A 8 2.30 128.81 -12.36
N THR A 9 2.75 128.34 -11.19
CA THR A 9 3.25 129.20 -10.13
C THR A 9 4.50 129.90 -10.69
N MET A 10 4.35 131.17 -11.08
CA MET A 10 5.46 131.96 -11.59
C MET A 10 6.33 132.36 -10.40
N ILE A 11 7.56 131.84 -10.33
CA ILE A 11 8.47 132.12 -9.20
C ILE A 11 9.05 133.52 -9.41
N GLU A 12 8.64 134.48 -8.59
CA GLU A 12 9.16 135.85 -8.64
C GLU A 12 10.53 135.93 -7.94
N PHE A 13 11.61 135.56 -8.64
CA PHE A 13 12.98 135.60 -8.09
C PHE A 13 13.44 136.97 -7.58
N GLU A 14 12.79 138.04 -8.04
CA GLU A 14 13.07 139.40 -7.59
C GLU A 14 12.67 139.63 -6.12
N LYS A 15 11.73 138.82 -5.58
CA LYS A 15 11.31 138.87 -4.18
C LYS A 15 12.15 138.01 -3.23
N LEU A 16 13.00 137.13 -3.77
CA LEU A 16 13.81 136.21 -2.97
C LEU A 16 15.22 136.74 -2.75
N ASP A 17 15.72 136.63 -1.52
CA ASP A 17 17.11 136.93 -1.21
C ASP A 17 18.08 135.85 -1.74
N LYS A 18 19.39 136.07 -1.60
CA LYS A 18 20.38 135.09 -2.13
C LYS A 18 20.35 133.76 -1.38
N SER A 19 20.06 133.78 -0.08
CA SER A 19 19.93 132.60 0.79
C SER A 19 18.70 131.77 0.43
N GLU A 20 17.56 132.40 0.21
CA GLU A 20 16.30 131.78 -0.18
C GLU A 20 16.41 131.13 -1.56
N ILE A 21 17.02 131.82 -2.53
CA ILE A 21 17.29 131.22 -3.86
C ILE A 21 18.19 129.98 -3.72
N ARG A 22 19.23 130.06 -2.87
CA ARG A 22 20.15 128.95 -2.64
C ARG A 22 19.43 127.77 -1.99
N LEU A 23 18.65 128.00 -0.93
CA LEU A 23 17.85 126.97 -0.28
C LEU A 23 16.84 126.35 -1.26
N MET A 24 16.19 127.18 -2.09
CA MET A 24 15.25 126.71 -3.10
C MET A 24 15.92 125.75 -4.09
N ILE A 25 17.12 126.06 -4.55
CA ILE A 25 17.88 125.16 -5.42
C ILE A 25 18.30 123.90 -4.67
N GLU A 26 18.77 124.03 -3.42
CA GLU A 26 19.21 122.89 -2.60
C GLU A 26 18.09 121.85 -2.40
N PHE A 27 16.85 122.31 -2.23
CA PHE A 27 15.72 121.44 -1.92
C PHE A 27 14.86 121.05 -3.11
N PHE A 28 14.57 121.99 -4.02
CA PHE A 28 13.63 121.76 -5.12
C PHE A 28 14.31 121.47 -6.45
N LEU A 29 15.64 121.51 -6.53
CA LEU A 29 16.39 121.10 -7.73
C LEU A 29 17.28 119.88 -7.46
N PRO A 30 16.68 118.67 -7.31
CA PRO A 30 17.45 117.46 -7.14
C PRO A 30 18.35 117.21 -8.37
N ILE A 31 19.51 116.59 -8.15
CA ILE A 31 20.39 116.22 -9.25
C ILE A 31 19.77 115.06 -10.02
N THR A 32 19.03 115.39 -11.08
CA THR A 32 18.47 114.42 -12.00
C THR A 32 19.36 114.25 -13.23
N PRO A 33 19.19 113.17 -14.01
CA PRO A 33 19.84 113.04 -15.32
C PRO A 33 19.61 114.26 -16.23
N GLY A 34 18.42 114.88 -16.15
CA GLY A 34 18.08 116.10 -16.89
C GLY A 34 18.88 117.32 -16.46
N LEU A 35 19.14 117.51 -15.16
CA LEU A 35 20.05 118.56 -14.67
C LEU A 35 21.47 118.33 -15.18
N ILE A 36 21.95 117.10 -15.14
CA ILE A 36 23.29 116.75 -15.63
C ILE A 36 23.41 117.03 -17.13
N GLU A 37 22.38 116.69 -17.91
CA GLU A 37 22.35 116.99 -19.34
C GLU A 37 22.36 118.49 -19.62
N PHE A 38 21.59 119.27 -18.85
CA PHE A 38 21.59 120.73 -18.93
C PHE A 38 22.98 121.32 -18.63
N LEU A 39 23.62 120.86 -17.56
CA LEU A 39 24.98 121.26 -17.19
C LEU A 39 26.01 120.88 -18.27
N LYS A 40 25.89 119.70 -18.87
CA LYS A 40 26.76 119.27 -19.98
C LYS A 40 26.56 120.13 -21.23
N LYS A 41 25.31 120.41 -21.63
CA LYS A 41 24.98 121.22 -22.81
C LYS A 41 25.35 122.70 -22.64
N LYS A 42 25.25 123.23 -21.41
CA LYS A 42 25.49 124.63 -21.09
C LYS A 42 26.78 124.84 -20.29
N ARG A 43 27.75 123.92 -20.36
CA ARG A 43 28.99 123.95 -19.55
C ARG A 43 29.74 125.28 -19.61
N LYS A 44 29.79 125.91 -20.79
CA LYS A 44 30.43 127.23 -20.99
C LYS A 44 29.78 128.35 -20.17
N LEU A 45 28.49 128.24 -19.85
CA LEU A 45 27.74 129.25 -19.10
C LEU A 45 28.18 129.33 -17.63
N PHE A 46 28.58 128.20 -17.04
CA PHE A 46 28.98 128.10 -15.63
C PHE A 46 30.49 128.26 -15.40
N GLY A 47 31.27 128.45 -16.47
CA GLY A 47 32.72 128.66 -16.41
C GLY A 47 33.45 127.67 -15.50
N ASN A 48 34.42 128.20 -14.74
CA ASN A 48 35.23 127.42 -13.79
C ASN A 48 34.49 127.13 -12.47
N GLU A 49 33.26 127.61 -12.27
CA GLU A 49 32.52 127.43 -11.00
C GLU A 49 32.21 125.94 -10.73
N LEU A 50 32.16 125.12 -11.79
CA LEU A 50 31.94 123.66 -11.72
C LEU A 50 33.22 122.82 -11.88
N ASP A 51 34.41 123.44 -11.92
CA ASP A 51 35.67 122.69 -12.14
C ASP A 51 35.98 121.75 -10.96
N GLY A 52 36.30 120.50 -11.30
CA GLY A 52 36.55 119.42 -10.33
C GLY A 52 35.29 118.75 -9.78
N ALA A 53 34.07 119.15 -10.20
CA ALA A 53 32.85 118.43 -9.86
C ALA A 53 32.53 117.33 -10.89
N ASP A 54 32.43 116.08 -10.44
CA ASP A 54 32.06 114.95 -11.29
C ASP A 54 30.56 115.08 -11.67
N LEU A 55 30.24 115.20 -12.97
CA LEU A 55 28.87 115.41 -13.48
C LEU A 55 28.05 114.10 -13.49
N LYS A 56 27.81 113.54 -12.29
CA LYS A 56 27.05 112.31 -12.02
C LYS A 56 25.97 112.58 -10.97
N VAL A 57 24.89 111.79 -11.01
CA VAL A 57 23.70 111.93 -10.14
C VAL A 57 24.07 111.87 -8.65
N ASN A 58 25.02 111.00 -8.30
CA ASN A 58 25.42 110.75 -6.91
C ASN A 58 26.62 111.60 -6.44
N SER A 59 27.02 112.62 -7.21
CA SER A 59 28.20 113.44 -6.89
C SER A 59 27.94 114.38 -5.71
N LEU A 60 28.49 114.05 -4.54
CA LEU A 60 28.43 114.89 -3.34
C LEU A 60 29.03 116.30 -3.58
N VAL A 61 30.07 116.41 -4.41
CA VAL A 61 30.71 117.69 -4.75
C VAL A 61 29.75 118.55 -5.59
N LEU A 62 29.07 117.92 -6.56
CA LEU A 62 28.07 118.60 -7.38
C LEU A 62 26.88 119.06 -6.53
N GLN A 63 26.38 118.20 -5.62
CA GLN A 63 25.29 118.54 -4.69
C GLN A 63 25.59 119.78 -3.85
N LYS A 64 26.84 119.93 -3.38
CA LYS A 64 27.25 121.10 -2.59
C LYS A 64 27.42 122.39 -3.41
N ARG A 65 27.79 122.29 -4.69
CA ARG A 65 28.10 123.46 -5.53
C ARG A 65 26.91 124.02 -6.29
N ILE A 66 26.00 123.16 -6.75
CA ILE A 66 24.83 123.54 -7.56
C ILE A 66 24.02 124.70 -6.93
N PRO A 67 23.69 124.69 -5.63
CA PRO A 67 22.94 125.78 -5.00
C PRO A 67 23.62 127.14 -5.14
N ASN A 68 24.94 127.20 -5.01
CA ASN A 68 25.70 128.45 -5.12
C ASN A 68 25.81 128.92 -6.58
N VAL A 69 26.13 128.01 -7.50
CA VAL A 69 26.32 128.32 -8.92
C VAL A 69 25.03 128.82 -9.54
N PHE A 70 23.92 128.12 -9.33
CA PHE A 70 22.63 128.53 -9.87
C PHE A 70 22.11 129.81 -9.19
N SER A 71 22.34 129.99 -7.88
CA SER A 71 21.97 131.24 -7.18
C SER A 71 22.71 132.46 -7.74
N ASN A 72 24.00 132.31 -8.04
CA ASN A 72 24.79 133.37 -8.68
C ASN A 72 24.27 133.72 -10.08
N GLU A 73 23.97 132.71 -10.91
CA GLU A 73 23.48 132.93 -12.28
C GLU A 73 22.07 133.55 -12.33
N ILE A 74 21.19 133.18 -11.39
CA ILE A 74 19.86 133.82 -11.25
C ILE A 74 20.02 135.30 -10.87
N LYS A 75 20.91 135.62 -9.93
CA LYS A 75 21.19 137.04 -9.55
C LYS A 75 21.83 137.83 -10.70
N ARG A 76 22.58 137.18 -11.60
CA ARG A 76 23.08 137.76 -12.87
C ARG A 76 21.99 137.93 -13.94
N LYS A 77 20.72 137.63 -13.63
CA LYS A 77 19.55 137.69 -14.53
C LYS A 77 19.69 136.82 -15.79
N ASN A 78 20.35 135.66 -15.68
CA ASN A 78 20.54 134.75 -16.79
C ASN A 78 19.23 134.02 -17.16
N SER A 79 18.57 134.44 -18.23
CA SER A 79 17.25 133.92 -18.63
C SER A 79 17.22 132.41 -18.90
N VAL A 80 18.33 131.82 -19.36
CA VAL A 80 18.41 130.37 -19.64
C VAL A 80 18.41 129.57 -18.34
N VAL A 81 19.15 130.03 -17.33
CA VAL A 81 19.20 129.39 -16.02
C VAL A 81 17.90 129.60 -15.25
N ILE A 82 17.36 130.82 -15.28
CA ILE A 82 16.07 131.16 -14.66
C ILE A 82 14.97 130.25 -15.19
N ASN A 83 14.77 130.17 -16.52
CA ASN A 83 13.74 129.32 -17.12
C ASN A 83 13.92 127.84 -16.77
N PHE A 84 15.17 127.36 -16.69
CA PHE A 84 15.45 125.98 -16.30
C PHE A 84 15.08 125.73 -14.83
N VAL A 85 15.42 126.65 -13.94
CA VAL A 85 15.11 126.54 -12.51
C VAL A 85 13.60 126.66 -12.28
N GLU A 86 12.92 127.63 -12.89
CA GLU A 86 11.45 127.78 -12.79
C GLU A 86 10.72 126.50 -13.18
N LYS A 87 11.12 125.90 -14.30
CA LYS A 87 10.47 124.69 -14.79
C LYS A 87 10.64 123.51 -13.83
N ASN A 88 11.85 123.29 -13.32
CA ASN A 88 12.14 122.13 -12.48
C ASN A 88 11.68 122.32 -11.04
N VAL A 89 11.95 123.50 -10.46
CA VAL A 89 11.47 123.86 -9.12
C VAL A 89 9.95 123.95 -9.11
N GLY A 90 9.34 124.60 -10.11
CA GLY A 90 7.89 124.68 -10.23
C GLY A 90 7.22 123.32 -10.42
N GLY A 91 7.86 122.41 -11.17
CA GLY A 91 7.42 121.01 -11.29
C GLY A 91 7.41 120.29 -9.94
N ASN A 92 8.53 120.33 -9.21
CA ASN A 92 8.65 119.67 -7.91
C ASN A 92 7.76 120.31 -6.83
N LEU A 93 7.65 121.63 -6.83
CA LEU A 93 6.74 122.36 -5.95
C LEU A 93 5.28 121.92 -6.21
N ASN A 94 4.91 121.74 -7.47
CA ASN A 94 3.58 121.23 -7.84
C ASN A 94 3.35 119.78 -7.40
N GLU A 95 4.34 118.89 -7.51
CA GLU A 95 4.22 117.52 -6.99
C GLU A 95 4.02 117.49 -5.47
N ILE A 96 4.79 118.30 -4.75
CA ILE A 96 4.67 118.43 -3.29
C ILE A 96 3.30 119.04 -2.94
N ASN A 97 2.87 120.09 -3.64
CA ASN A 97 1.55 120.68 -3.47
C ASN A 97 0.42 119.68 -3.75
N GLN A 98 0.55 118.81 -4.75
CA GLN A 98 -0.44 117.75 -5.01
C GLN A 98 -0.48 116.71 -3.87
N TYR A 99 0.69 116.27 -3.38
CA TYR A 99 0.77 115.35 -2.24
C TYR A 99 0.11 115.96 -0.99
N ILE A 100 0.40 117.23 -0.71
CA ILE A 100 -0.21 117.93 0.42
C ILE A 100 -1.70 118.13 0.18
N LYS A 101 -2.14 118.47 -1.03
CA LYS A 101 -3.57 118.62 -1.36
C LYS A 101 -4.35 117.30 -1.20
N LEU A 102 -3.74 116.14 -1.46
CA LEU A 102 -4.36 114.84 -1.16
C LEU A 102 -4.57 114.61 0.34
N LYS A 103 -3.70 115.17 1.20
CA LYS A 103 -3.75 114.97 2.65
C LYS A 103 -4.51 116.08 3.40
N PHE A 104 -4.46 117.32 2.91
CA PHE A 104 -5.08 118.52 3.52
C PHE A 104 -6.28 119.07 2.74
N GLY A 105 -6.61 118.53 1.57
CA GLY A 105 -7.74 118.94 0.72
C GLY A 105 -7.48 120.21 -0.12
N SER A 106 -6.90 121.27 0.46
CA SER A 106 -6.59 122.52 -0.25
C SER A 106 -5.44 123.30 0.39
N MET A 107 -4.78 124.19 -0.36
CA MET A 107 -3.74 125.08 0.19
C MET A 107 -4.31 126.09 1.20
N GLN A 108 -5.58 126.50 1.05
CA GLN A 108 -6.27 127.34 2.03
C GLN A 108 -6.40 126.65 3.39
N ASN A 109 -6.46 125.32 3.43
CA ASN A 109 -6.52 124.59 4.69
C ASN A 109 -5.17 124.61 5.42
N ILE A 110 -4.04 124.67 4.71
CA ILE A 110 -2.71 124.86 5.32
C ILE A 110 -2.64 126.25 5.97
N GLU A 111 -3.09 127.27 5.25
CA GLU A 111 -3.13 128.64 5.76
C GLU A 111 -4.00 128.74 7.02
N LYS A 112 -5.20 128.13 7.02
CA LYS A 112 -6.05 128.01 8.22
C LYS A 112 -5.39 127.23 9.35
N THR A 113 -4.64 126.18 9.03
CA THR A 113 -3.92 125.34 10.00
C THR A 113 -2.83 126.16 10.69
N ILE A 114 -2.09 126.98 9.94
CA ILE A 114 -1.04 127.88 10.47
C ILE A 114 -1.67 129.05 11.24
N GLN A 115 -2.75 129.65 10.75
CA GLN A 115 -3.47 130.72 11.46
C GLN A 115 -4.08 130.26 12.79
N SER A 116 -4.34 128.96 12.98
CA SER A 116 -4.96 128.44 14.20
C SER A 116 -4.08 128.50 15.44
N ASN A 117 -2.75 128.67 15.29
CA ASN A 117 -1.76 128.69 16.37
C ASN A 117 -1.89 127.54 17.40
N ARG A 118 -2.39 126.37 16.99
CA ARG A 118 -2.50 125.16 17.83
C ARG A 118 -1.36 124.19 17.52
N GLU A 119 -0.65 123.72 18.54
CA GLU A 119 0.50 122.82 18.39
C GLU A 119 0.16 121.52 17.64
N GLU A 120 -0.99 120.89 17.93
CA GLU A 120 -1.45 119.66 17.25
C GLU A 120 -1.59 119.83 15.72
N ASN A 121 -1.93 121.04 15.28
CA ASN A 121 -2.09 121.37 13.87
C ASN A 121 -0.73 121.52 13.18
N TYR A 122 0.26 122.06 13.88
CA TYR A 122 1.64 122.08 13.42
C TYR A 122 2.24 120.67 13.38
N ILE A 123 2.02 119.83 14.39
CA ILE A 123 2.47 118.42 14.40
C ILE A 123 1.89 117.65 13.21
N LYS A 124 0.58 117.80 12.91
CA LYS A 124 -0.04 117.17 11.74
C LYS A 124 0.52 117.68 10.41
N LEU A 125 0.72 118.99 10.28
CA LEU A 125 1.35 119.59 9.11
C LEU A 125 2.77 119.05 8.91
N LEU A 126 3.54 118.98 9.99
CA LEU A 126 4.91 118.49 10.00
C LEU A 126 5.02 117.00 9.71
N ASP A 127 4.16 116.16 10.27
CA ASP A 127 4.20 114.73 9.97
C ASP A 127 3.93 114.45 8.47
N ILE A 128 3.04 115.23 7.86
CA ILE A 128 2.75 115.14 6.42
C ILE A 128 3.91 115.70 5.57
N LEU A 129 4.44 116.88 5.92
CA LEU A 129 5.56 117.51 5.21
C LEU A 129 6.84 116.67 5.33
N LEU A 130 7.21 116.27 6.55
CA LEU A 130 8.35 115.41 6.85
C LEU A 130 8.12 113.94 6.47
N GLY A 131 6.87 113.54 6.19
CA GLY A 131 6.54 112.21 5.66
C GLY A 131 6.91 112.04 4.18
N LYS A 132 6.87 113.12 3.40
CA LYS A 132 7.33 113.11 2.00
C LYS A 132 8.84 113.34 1.87
N MET A 133 9.45 113.95 2.88
CA MET A 133 10.88 114.22 2.91
C MET A 133 11.67 113.01 3.43
N GLU A 134 12.69 112.59 2.69
CA GLU A 134 13.66 111.62 3.20
C GLU A 134 14.32 112.17 4.48
N SER A 135 14.61 111.30 5.45
CA SER A 135 15.07 111.64 6.81
C SER A 135 16.39 112.42 6.90
N LYS A 136 17.00 112.76 5.77
CA LYS A 136 18.33 113.38 5.67
C LYS A 136 18.32 114.89 5.91
N TYR A 137 17.16 115.54 5.86
CA TYR A 137 17.03 117.01 5.93
C TYR A 137 16.43 117.53 7.23
N ILE A 138 16.34 116.68 8.26
CA ILE A 138 15.71 117.03 9.54
C ILE A 138 16.35 118.27 10.19
N GLU A 139 17.67 118.45 10.04
CA GLU A 139 18.40 119.59 10.63
C GLU A 139 18.08 120.96 10.00
N LYS A 140 17.59 120.99 8.75
CA LYS A 140 17.20 122.24 8.04
C LYS A 140 15.69 122.38 7.84
N SER A 141 14.91 121.59 8.59
CA SER A 141 13.45 121.49 8.41
C SER A 141 12.75 122.83 8.49
N LEU A 142 13.10 123.68 9.47
CA LEU A 142 12.45 124.98 9.68
C LEU A 142 12.68 125.94 8.51
N GLU A 143 13.92 126.02 8.02
CA GLU A 143 14.32 126.87 6.89
C GLU A 143 13.58 126.46 5.62
N TRP A 144 13.47 125.15 5.36
CA TRP A 144 12.75 124.64 4.20
C TRP A 144 11.25 124.84 4.31
N ILE A 145 10.64 124.56 5.46
CA ILE A 145 9.19 124.74 5.63
C ILE A 145 8.82 126.20 5.43
N SER A 146 9.61 127.12 6.00
CA SER A 146 9.45 128.56 5.81
C SER A 146 9.52 128.93 4.33
N LEU A 147 10.52 128.42 3.61
CA LEU A 147 10.67 128.65 2.17
C LEU A 147 9.52 128.06 1.36
N PHE A 148 9.08 126.84 1.67
CA PHE A 148 7.95 126.19 1.00
C PHE A 148 6.66 126.98 1.17
N LEU A 149 6.41 127.50 2.37
CA LEU A 149 5.24 128.33 2.66
C LEU A 149 5.33 129.67 1.90
N ASN A 150 6.51 130.32 1.92
CA ASN A 150 6.75 131.57 1.19
C ASN A 150 6.54 131.40 -0.33
N LEU A 151 7.05 130.31 -0.94
CA LEU A 151 6.86 130.01 -2.37
C LEU A 151 5.39 129.75 -2.75
N ASN A 152 4.55 129.39 -1.78
CA ASN A 152 3.11 129.24 -1.96
C ASN A 152 2.31 130.48 -1.52
N GLY A 153 2.98 131.59 -1.23
CA GLY A 153 2.36 132.87 -0.85
C GLY A 153 1.88 132.93 0.61
N ILE A 154 2.27 131.98 1.46
CA ILE A 154 1.92 131.94 2.88
C ILE A 154 3.11 132.47 3.68
N TYR A 155 2.97 133.68 4.23
CA TYR A 155 4.01 134.30 5.06
C TYR A 155 3.74 134.00 6.54
N ILE A 156 4.77 133.57 7.26
CA ILE A 156 4.71 133.23 8.68
C ILE A 156 5.42 134.27 9.53
N ASN A 157 4.89 134.55 10.72
CA ASN A 157 5.52 135.44 11.70
C ASN A 157 6.47 134.67 12.65
N GLU A 158 7.21 135.38 13.50
CA GLU A 158 8.18 134.78 14.44
C GLU A 158 7.54 133.75 15.39
N GLN A 159 6.33 134.02 15.91
CA GLN A 159 5.64 133.07 16.81
C GLN A 159 5.29 131.77 16.08
N GLN A 160 4.88 131.85 14.82
CA GLN A 160 4.58 130.68 13.99
C GLN A 160 5.85 129.90 13.64
N GLN A 161 6.97 130.60 13.42
CA GLN A 161 8.28 129.94 13.23
C GLN A 161 8.71 129.16 14.47
N GLU A 162 8.58 129.75 15.66
CA GLU A 162 8.91 129.08 16.92
C GLU A 162 8.04 127.84 17.17
N MET A 163 6.73 127.93 16.90
CA MET A 163 5.82 126.78 17.02
C MET A 163 6.14 125.65 16.05
N ILE A 164 6.52 125.97 14.81
CA ILE A 164 7.00 124.98 13.84
C ILE A 164 8.28 124.32 14.36
N GLY A 165 9.23 125.10 14.89
CA GLY A 165 10.47 124.61 15.49
C GLY A 165 10.24 123.56 16.58
N ASN A 166 9.44 123.90 17.60
CA ASN A 166 9.16 123.00 18.73
C ASN A 166 8.40 121.73 18.30
N SER A 167 7.51 121.86 17.32
CA SER A 167 6.72 120.72 16.84
C SER A 167 7.55 119.72 16.01
N ILE A 168 8.67 120.16 15.38
CA ILE A 168 9.58 119.29 14.63
C ILE A 168 10.26 118.28 15.58
N GLU A 169 10.72 118.72 16.75
CA GLU A 169 11.41 117.85 17.71
C GLU A 169 10.52 116.70 18.17
N LYS A 170 9.24 116.99 18.49
CA LYS A 170 8.26 116.00 18.93
C LYS A 170 7.98 114.92 17.87
N VAL A 171 7.82 115.30 16.59
CA VAL A 171 7.57 114.34 15.50
C VAL A 171 8.76 113.39 15.30
N VAL A 172 9.99 113.88 15.49
CA VAL A 172 11.21 113.07 15.35
C VAL A 172 11.33 112.01 16.45
N GLU A 173 10.95 112.33 17.69
CA GLU A 173 10.96 111.36 18.79
C GLU A 173 9.95 110.23 18.59
N LEU A 174 8.73 110.54 18.15
CA LEU A 174 7.69 109.53 17.89
C LEU A 174 8.16 108.46 16.89
N ARG A 175 8.79 108.87 15.78
CA ARG A 175 9.32 107.94 14.77
C ARG A 175 10.47 107.06 15.27
N LYS A 176 11.21 107.47 16.32
CA LYS A 176 12.25 106.63 16.93
C LYS A 176 11.65 105.50 17.77
N ILE A 177 10.50 105.71 18.40
CA ILE A 177 9.81 104.72 19.24
C ILE A 177 9.22 103.61 18.37
N GLU A 178 8.50 103.94 17.30
CA GLU A 178 7.88 102.97 16.38
C GLU A 178 8.89 101.94 15.84
N LYS A 179 10.09 102.41 15.46
CA LYS A 179 11.16 101.52 14.95
C LYS A 179 11.68 100.51 15.98
N ARG A 180 11.54 100.77 17.29
CA ARG A 180 11.94 99.82 18.34
C ARG A 180 10.91 98.72 18.51
N VAL A 181 9.63 99.07 18.51
CA VAL A 181 8.50 98.13 18.67
C VAL A 181 8.50 97.08 17.55
N LEU A 182 8.62 97.52 16.30
CA LEU A 182 8.69 96.62 15.12
C LEU A 182 9.81 95.56 15.23
N LYS A 183 10.97 95.91 15.81
CA LYS A 183 12.08 94.97 15.96
C LYS A 183 11.86 93.90 17.04
N GLU A 184 11.03 94.18 18.05
CA GLU A 184 10.71 93.18 19.07
C GLU A 184 9.64 92.19 18.59
N GLU A 185 8.67 92.66 17.82
CA GLU A 185 7.66 91.79 17.18
C GLU A 185 8.31 90.74 16.27
N GLU A 186 9.25 91.15 15.40
CA GLU A 186 9.98 90.23 14.52
C GLU A 186 10.74 89.13 15.30
N LYS A 187 11.35 89.48 16.44
CA LYS A 187 12.09 88.52 17.27
C LYS A 187 11.17 87.48 17.90
N LEU A 188 9.99 87.90 18.38
CA LEU A 188 8.99 87.00 18.96
C LEU A 188 8.44 86.04 17.91
N GLN A 189 8.15 86.54 16.71
CA GLN A 189 7.63 85.72 15.62
C GLN A 189 8.60 84.60 15.21
N ILE A 190 9.89 84.93 15.06
CA ILE A 190 10.94 83.94 14.75
C ILE A 190 11.05 82.86 15.83
N LYS A 191 10.88 83.23 17.11
CA LYS A 191 10.94 82.26 18.22
C LYS A 191 9.79 81.26 18.15
N TYR A 192 8.55 81.73 17.99
CA TYR A 192 7.38 80.87 17.91
C TYR A 192 7.40 79.94 16.70
N GLU A 193 7.82 80.42 15.52
CA GLU A 193 7.93 79.57 14.32
C GLU A 193 8.92 78.41 14.50
N LYS A 194 10.02 78.63 15.23
CA LYS A 194 10.99 77.58 15.53
C LYS A 194 10.43 76.53 16.48
N GLU A 195 9.72 76.95 17.53
CA GLU A 195 9.09 76.03 18.48
C GLU A 195 7.99 75.20 17.79
N LEU A 196 7.19 75.82 16.93
CA LEU A 196 6.10 75.16 16.20
C LEU A 196 6.65 74.07 15.24
N LYS A 197 7.70 74.38 14.47
CA LYS A 197 8.38 73.39 13.61
C LYS A 197 8.99 72.24 14.40
N ALA A 198 9.50 72.49 15.61
CA ALA A 198 10.06 71.43 16.45
C ALA A 198 8.97 70.45 16.93
N VAL A 199 7.78 70.96 17.29
CA VAL A 199 6.63 70.14 17.68
C VAL A 199 6.08 69.35 16.49
N GLU A 200 5.94 69.98 15.32
CA GLU A 200 5.50 69.29 14.09
C GLU A 200 6.42 68.12 13.71
N ASN A 201 7.73 68.33 13.79
CA ASN A 201 8.70 67.28 13.48
C ASN A 201 8.65 66.12 14.50
N LYS A 202 8.46 66.41 15.80
CA LYS A 202 8.26 65.37 16.81
C LYS A 202 7.01 64.54 16.50
N PHE A 203 5.88 65.21 16.24
CA PHE A 203 4.63 64.55 15.90
C PHE A 203 4.74 63.70 14.64
N LYS A 204 5.42 64.20 13.60
CA LYS A 204 5.66 63.46 12.35
C LYS A 204 6.46 62.18 12.59
N ASN A 205 7.52 62.25 13.39
CA ASN A 205 8.35 61.08 13.70
C ASN A 205 7.58 60.05 14.53
N GLU A 206 6.85 60.49 15.56
CA GLU A 206 6.01 59.59 16.38
C GLU A 206 4.92 58.91 15.54
N ASN A 207 4.29 59.65 14.63
CA ASN A 207 3.25 59.10 13.77
C ASN A 207 3.79 58.09 12.75
N GLN A 208 5.02 58.30 12.25
CA GLN A 208 5.71 57.30 11.40
C GLN A 208 6.02 56.01 12.17
N ILE A 209 6.51 56.13 13.41
CA ILE A 209 6.78 54.97 14.27
C ILE A 209 5.47 54.21 14.53
N LEU A 210 4.42 54.91 14.94
CA LEU A 210 3.09 54.31 15.16
C LEU A 210 2.54 53.62 13.91
N SER A 211 2.64 54.25 12.74
CA SER A 211 2.19 53.67 11.47
C SER A 211 2.96 52.39 11.12
N SER A 212 4.29 52.35 11.37
CA SER A 212 5.08 51.12 11.18
C SER A 212 4.67 49.99 12.12
N GLN A 213 4.37 50.30 13.39
CA GLN A 213 3.90 49.33 14.37
C GLN A 213 2.49 48.81 14.04
N VAL A 214 1.60 49.66 13.51
CA VAL A 214 0.27 49.26 13.07
C VAL A 214 0.38 48.28 11.89
N LEU A 215 1.19 48.60 10.88
CA LEU A 215 1.41 47.72 9.73
C LEU A 215 1.98 46.35 10.13
N GLU A 216 2.91 46.33 11.08
CA GLU A 216 3.47 45.06 11.60
C GLU A 216 2.38 44.22 12.29
N LYS A 217 1.54 44.85 13.13
CA LYS A 217 0.42 44.16 13.77
C LYS A 217 -0.64 43.68 12.79
N GLU A 218 -0.93 44.45 11.74
CA GLU A 218 -1.86 44.05 10.68
C GLU A 218 -1.38 42.79 9.95
N ARG A 219 -0.08 42.70 9.63
CA ARG A 219 0.50 41.48 9.04
C ARG A 219 0.36 40.27 9.95
N VAL A 220 0.66 40.43 11.24
CA VAL A 220 0.50 39.34 12.22
C VAL A 220 -0.96 38.88 12.30
N ILE A 221 -1.92 39.81 12.25
CA ILE A 221 -3.35 39.47 12.22
C ILE A 221 -3.71 38.70 10.96
N GLU A 222 -3.18 39.10 9.79
CA GLU A 222 -3.42 38.42 8.52
C GLU A 222 -2.87 36.98 8.54
N ASP A 223 -1.64 36.78 9.03
CA ASP A 223 -1.02 35.46 9.20
C ASP A 223 -1.85 34.58 10.15
N ILE A 224 -2.31 35.13 11.29
CA ILE A 224 -3.17 34.42 12.23
C ILE A 224 -4.48 34.00 11.56
N ASN A 225 -5.12 34.89 10.80
CA ASN A 225 -6.37 34.59 10.11
C ASN A 225 -6.19 33.49 9.05
N GLN A 226 -5.06 33.49 8.34
CA GLN A 226 -4.74 32.43 7.39
C GLN A 226 -4.60 31.07 8.11
N MET A 227 -3.84 31.01 9.20
CA MET A 227 -3.71 29.79 10.01
C MET A 227 -5.06 29.30 10.56
N LEU A 228 -5.92 30.23 10.97
CA LEU A 228 -7.24 29.92 11.52
C LEU A 228 -8.16 29.31 10.44
N ASN A 229 -8.10 29.84 9.22
CA ASN A 229 -8.83 29.28 8.07
C ASN A 229 -8.36 27.87 7.70
N GLU A 230 -7.04 27.62 7.70
CA GLU A 230 -6.49 26.29 7.46
C GLU A 230 -6.91 25.30 8.55
N LYS A 231 -6.89 25.72 9.81
CA LYS A 231 -7.36 24.91 10.94
C LYS A 231 -8.85 24.61 10.86
N ASN A 232 -9.68 25.57 10.46
CA ASN A 232 -11.12 25.35 10.29
C ASN A 232 -11.41 24.34 9.18
N LYS A 233 -10.73 24.44 8.03
CA LYS A 233 -10.85 23.43 6.95
C LYS A 233 -10.46 22.03 7.43
N TYR A 234 -9.37 21.92 8.19
CA TYR A 234 -8.95 20.65 8.77
C TYR A 234 -10.01 20.09 9.74
N ILE A 235 -10.60 20.93 10.59
CA ILE A 235 -11.68 20.52 11.51
C ILE A 235 -12.90 20.01 10.73
N ASP A 236 -13.31 20.72 9.66
CA ASP A 236 -14.44 20.31 8.82
C ASP A 236 -14.19 18.94 8.15
N GLU A 237 -12.95 18.69 7.69
CA GLU A 237 -12.56 17.38 7.13
C GLU A 237 -12.60 16.27 8.18
N GLN A 238 -12.10 16.53 9.40
CA GLN A 238 -12.17 15.57 10.50
C GLN A 238 -13.62 15.27 10.91
N GLN A 239 -14.49 16.27 10.90
CA GLN A 239 -15.92 16.09 11.22
C GLN A 239 -16.60 15.20 10.18
N LYS A 240 -16.35 15.42 8.88
CA LYS A 240 -16.86 14.54 7.80
C LYS A 240 -16.38 13.10 7.94
N ASN A 241 -15.10 12.91 8.29
CA ASN A 241 -14.55 11.57 8.52
C ASN A 241 -15.19 10.89 9.74
N TYR A 242 -15.43 11.64 10.81
CA TYR A 242 -16.12 11.14 12.00
C TYR A 242 -17.56 10.71 11.67
N ASP A 243 -18.32 11.53 10.95
CA ASP A 243 -19.70 11.23 10.58
C ASP A 243 -19.76 9.97 9.68
N TYR A 244 -18.85 9.84 8.70
CA TYR A 244 -18.72 8.64 7.88
C TYR A 244 -18.41 7.38 8.70
N LEU A 245 -17.47 7.46 9.65
CA LEU A 245 -17.12 6.35 10.52
C LEU A 245 -18.27 5.96 11.45
N LYS A 246 -19.03 6.95 11.92
CA LYS A 246 -20.20 6.73 12.76
C LYS A 246 -21.30 5.99 12.00
N GLU A 247 -21.66 6.43 10.80
CA GLU A 247 -22.64 5.74 9.94
C GLU A 247 -22.20 4.30 9.64
N LYS A 248 -20.92 4.10 9.35
CA LYS A 248 -20.35 2.76 9.11
C LYS A 248 -20.43 1.87 10.35
N SER A 249 -20.21 2.43 11.54
CA SER A 249 -20.33 1.72 12.81
C SER A 249 -21.78 1.28 13.06
N GLU A 250 -22.74 2.18 12.89
CA GLU A 250 -24.17 1.90 13.06
C GLU A 250 -24.66 0.81 12.08
N PHE A 251 -24.21 0.87 10.83
CA PHE A 251 -24.48 -0.18 9.83
C PHE A 251 -23.92 -1.55 10.23
N LEU A 252 -22.66 -1.59 10.72
CA LEU A 252 -22.05 -2.83 11.18
C LEU A 252 -22.75 -3.40 12.42
N GLU A 253 -23.16 -2.56 13.36
CA GLU A 253 -23.93 -2.98 14.54
C GLU A 253 -25.28 -3.59 14.15
N SER A 254 -25.98 -2.98 13.18
CA SER A 254 -27.22 -3.52 12.63
C SER A 254 -27.00 -4.92 12.03
N LYS A 255 -25.95 -5.08 11.20
CA LYS A 255 -25.59 -6.37 10.60
C LYS A 255 -25.21 -7.42 11.64
N ILE A 256 -24.49 -7.04 12.69
CA ILE A 256 -24.17 -7.94 13.81
C ILE A 256 -25.45 -8.40 14.52
N SER A 257 -26.43 -7.50 14.71
CA SER A 257 -27.71 -7.85 15.32
C SER A 257 -28.50 -8.85 14.45
N GLU A 258 -28.51 -8.67 13.13
CA GLU A 258 -29.13 -9.61 12.19
C GLU A 258 -28.46 -10.99 12.24
N MET A 259 -27.12 -11.04 12.14
CA MET A 259 -26.36 -12.29 12.23
C MET A 259 -26.59 -13.02 13.56
N LYS A 260 -26.70 -12.29 14.68
CA LYS A 260 -27.02 -12.89 15.99
C LYS A 260 -28.41 -13.53 16.00
N LYS A 261 -29.39 -12.88 15.36
CA LYS A 261 -30.76 -13.41 15.26
C LYS A 261 -30.78 -14.67 14.40
N GLU A 262 -30.15 -14.66 13.22
CA GLU A 262 -30.04 -15.84 12.35
C GLU A 262 -29.33 -17.01 13.05
N LEU A 263 -28.25 -16.73 13.78
CA LEU A 263 -27.53 -17.74 14.55
C LEU A 263 -28.43 -18.37 15.61
N ASN A 264 -29.24 -17.57 16.30
CA ASN A 264 -30.15 -18.08 17.32
C ASN A 264 -31.30 -18.91 16.72
N ASP A 265 -31.88 -18.44 15.61
CA ASP A 265 -32.93 -19.18 14.88
C ASP A 265 -32.39 -20.53 14.36
N ASN A 266 -31.15 -20.54 13.86
CA ASN A 266 -30.49 -21.77 13.43
C ASN A 266 -30.22 -22.69 14.62
N LYS A 267 -29.74 -22.17 15.74
CA LYS A 267 -29.52 -22.96 16.97
C LYS A 267 -30.80 -23.66 17.43
N GLU A 268 -31.92 -22.95 17.44
CA GLU A 268 -33.22 -23.54 17.79
C GLU A 268 -33.65 -24.64 16.81
N LYS A 269 -33.48 -24.42 15.49
CA LYS A 269 -33.74 -25.46 14.47
C LYS A 269 -32.88 -26.71 14.67
N TRP A 270 -31.58 -26.55 14.93
CA TRP A 270 -30.67 -27.65 15.18
C TRP A 270 -31.06 -28.44 16.44
N GLN A 271 -31.45 -27.75 17.52
CA GLN A 271 -31.94 -28.40 18.74
C GLN A 271 -33.21 -29.22 18.48
N GLN A 272 -34.16 -28.70 17.69
CA GLN A 272 -35.35 -29.46 17.31
C GLN A 272 -35.01 -30.69 16.46
N ASN A 273 -34.04 -30.59 15.55
CA ASN A 273 -33.61 -31.72 14.73
C ASN A 273 -32.94 -32.81 15.58
N ILE A 274 -32.10 -32.43 16.55
CA ILE A 274 -31.49 -33.37 17.50
C ILE A 274 -32.57 -34.11 18.30
N ILE A 275 -33.59 -33.40 18.80
CA ILE A 275 -34.70 -34.03 19.53
C ILE A 275 -35.44 -35.04 18.63
N LYS A 276 -35.72 -34.67 17.38
CA LYS A 276 -36.39 -35.56 16.42
C LYS A 276 -35.57 -36.81 16.12
N GLU A 277 -34.26 -36.69 15.94
CA GLU A 277 -33.40 -37.85 15.70
C GLU A 277 -33.25 -38.73 16.93
N ASN A 278 -33.14 -38.15 18.13
CA ASN A 278 -33.14 -38.94 19.36
C ASN A 278 -34.43 -39.76 19.52
N GLN A 279 -35.58 -39.19 19.16
CA GLN A 279 -36.85 -39.92 19.17
C GLN A 279 -36.90 -41.05 18.13
N LYS A 280 -36.29 -40.87 16.95
CA LYS A 280 -36.18 -41.95 15.96
C LYS A 280 -35.25 -43.06 16.43
N ASN A 281 -34.11 -42.72 17.03
CA ASN A 281 -33.18 -43.69 17.60
C ASN A 281 -33.83 -44.54 18.70
N GLN A 282 -34.58 -43.93 19.61
CA GLN A 282 -35.33 -44.67 20.64
C GLN A 282 -36.36 -45.65 20.03
N LYS A 283 -37.03 -45.25 18.94
CA LYS A 283 -37.94 -46.17 18.23
C LYS A 283 -37.19 -47.32 17.58
N LEU A 284 -36.03 -47.07 16.97
CA LEU A 284 -35.20 -48.10 16.37
C LEU A 284 -34.62 -49.07 17.41
N GLU A 285 -34.21 -48.57 18.58
CA GLU A 285 -33.77 -49.41 19.71
C GLU A 285 -34.88 -50.36 20.16
N SER A 286 -36.10 -49.86 20.35
CA SER A 286 -37.27 -50.68 20.67
C SER A 286 -37.54 -51.77 19.62
N ILE A 287 -37.43 -51.42 18.33
CA ILE A 287 -37.61 -52.39 17.24
C ILE A 287 -36.50 -53.46 17.27
N ASN A 288 -35.26 -53.05 17.49
CA ASN A 288 -34.12 -53.97 17.58
C ASN A 288 -34.26 -54.93 18.77
N GLU A 289 -34.71 -54.46 19.93
CA GLU A 289 -34.98 -55.32 21.08
C GLU A 289 -36.04 -56.38 20.77
N ASP A 290 -37.13 -56.00 20.11
CA ASP A 290 -38.18 -56.94 19.72
C ASP A 290 -37.70 -57.94 18.65
N GLN A 291 -36.89 -57.49 17.70
CA GLN A 291 -36.27 -58.38 16.70
C GLN A 291 -35.30 -59.36 17.35
N ASN A 292 -34.49 -58.93 18.31
CA ASN A 292 -33.57 -59.79 19.04
C ASN A 292 -34.30 -60.88 19.83
N LYS A 293 -35.40 -60.54 20.52
CA LYS A 293 -36.27 -61.54 21.18
C LYS A 293 -36.82 -62.56 20.19
N LYS A 294 -37.16 -62.13 18.97
CA LYS A 294 -37.66 -63.02 17.91
C LYS A 294 -36.57 -63.94 17.36
N ILE A 295 -35.34 -63.43 17.19
CA ILE A 295 -34.18 -64.23 16.81
C ILE A 295 -33.93 -65.31 17.87
N GLU A 296 -33.87 -64.92 19.14
CA GLU A 296 -33.65 -65.84 20.26
C GLU A 296 -34.71 -66.95 20.32
N TYR A 297 -35.98 -66.60 20.11
CA TYR A 297 -37.07 -67.59 20.01
C TYR A 297 -36.85 -68.58 18.85
N LEU A 298 -36.50 -68.07 17.66
CA LEU A 298 -36.28 -68.90 16.46
C LEU A 298 -35.05 -69.81 16.61
N GLU A 299 -33.96 -69.32 17.21
CA GLU A 299 -32.77 -70.12 17.51
C GLU A 299 -33.09 -71.27 18.47
N ASN A 300 -33.88 -71.00 19.51
CA ASN A 300 -34.31 -72.02 20.46
C ASN A 300 -35.19 -73.09 19.79
N GLU A 301 -36.13 -72.69 18.93
CA GLU A 301 -36.99 -73.62 18.19
C GLU A 301 -36.18 -74.45 17.19
N LEU A 302 -35.24 -73.84 16.46
CA LEU A 302 -34.35 -74.54 15.54
C LEU A 302 -33.50 -75.59 16.27
N ASN A 303 -32.91 -75.22 17.41
CA ASN A 303 -32.10 -76.13 18.23
C ASN A 303 -32.94 -77.32 18.75
N ARG A 304 -34.20 -77.08 19.10
CA ARG A 304 -35.12 -78.14 19.50
C ARG A 304 -35.40 -79.10 18.34
N GLN A 305 -35.78 -78.59 17.18
CA GLN A 305 -36.04 -79.42 15.99
C GLN A 305 -34.81 -80.22 15.56
N TYR A 306 -33.63 -79.61 15.64
CA TYR A 306 -32.38 -80.30 15.33
C TYR A 306 -32.11 -81.46 16.31
N LYS A 307 -32.34 -81.26 17.62
CA LYS A 307 -32.23 -82.33 18.62
C LYS A 307 -33.23 -83.46 18.36
N ASP A 308 -34.47 -83.13 18.06
CA ASP A 308 -35.52 -84.12 17.79
C ASP A 308 -35.17 -84.94 16.55
N TYR A 309 -34.78 -84.28 15.46
CA TYR A 309 -34.33 -84.94 14.23
C TYR A 309 -33.08 -85.80 14.42
N SER A 310 -32.08 -85.31 15.15
CA SER A 310 -30.86 -86.06 15.45
C SER A 310 -31.15 -87.32 16.27
N ASN A 311 -32.08 -87.25 17.22
CA ASN A 311 -32.49 -88.41 18.02
C ASN A 311 -33.24 -89.43 17.16
N GLU A 312 -34.19 -88.99 16.33
CA GLU A 312 -34.90 -89.89 15.41
C GLU A 312 -33.95 -90.59 14.43
N TYR A 313 -33.01 -89.85 13.85
CA TYR A 313 -32.02 -90.39 12.93
C TYR A 313 -31.11 -91.42 13.62
N ARG A 314 -30.65 -91.13 14.85
CA ARG A 314 -29.82 -92.06 15.63
C ARG A 314 -30.56 -93.37 15.89
N VAL A 315 -31.82 -93.30 16.33
CA VAL A 315 -32.65 -94.48 16.61
C VAL A 315 -32.87 -95.31 15.33
N ARG A 316 -33.11 -94.66 14.19
CA ARG A 316 -33.24 -95.37 12.91
C ARG A 316 -31.93 -96.07 12.52
N TRP A 317 -30.80 -95.38 12.62
CA TRP A 317 -29.48 -95.92 12.29
C TRP A 317 -29.10 -97.11 13.17
N GLU A 318 -29.34 -97.03 14.48
CA GLU A 318 -29.10 -98.13 15.42
C GLU A 318 -29.92 -99.37 15.06
N LYS A 319 -31.21 -99.18 14.72
CA LYS A 319 -32.11 -100.27 14.33
C LYS A 319 -31.69 -100.93 13.01
N GLU A 320 -31.34 -100.14 11.99
CA GLU A 320 -30.91 -100.65 10.69
C GLU A 320 -29.59 -101.42 10.78
N ASN A 321 -28.62 -100.90 11.55
CA ASN A 321 -27.36 -101.60 11.75
C ASN A 321 -27.49 -102.88 12.58
N GLN A 322 -28.37 -102.91 13.58
CA GLN A 322 -28.60 -104.12 14.36
C GLN A 322 -29.15 -105.25 13.47
N LEU A 323 -30.07 -104.94 12.55
CA LEU A 323 -30.59 -105.91 11.57
C LEU A 323 -29.49 -106.46 10.65
N VAL A 324 -28.54 -105.63 10.23
CA VAL A 324 -27.40 -106.07 9.41
C VAL A 324 -26.46 -106.98 10.20
N ILE A 325 -26.20 -106.65 11.47
CA ILE A 325 -25.37 -107.46 12.37
C ILE A 325 -26.01 -108.84 12.58
N ASP A 326 -27.30 -108.89 12.92
CA ASP A 326 -28.02 -110.13 13.17
C ASP A 326 -28.05 -111.03 11.93
N LYS A 327 -28.25 -110.44 10.74
CA LYS A 327 -28.19 -111.15 9.45
C LYS A 327 -26.80 -111.75 9.20
N LYS A 328 -25.73 -110.98 9.43
CA LYS A 328 -24.34 -111.46 9.25
C LYS A 328 -23.97 -112.55 10.25
N ILE A 329 -24.48 -112.49 11.48
CA ILE A 329 -24.29 -113.56 12.48
C ILE A 329 -24.98 -114.84 12.02
N TYR A 330 -26.20 -114.74 11.49
CA TYR A 330 -26.91 -115.91 10.94
C TYR A 330 -26.16 -116.54 9.76
N GLU A 331 -25.72 -115.73 8.79
CA GLU A 331 -24.92 -116.19 7.64
C GLU A 331 -23.61 -116.86 8.09
N LYS A 332 -22.92 -116.28 9.07
CA LYS A 332 -21.70 -116.87 9.65
C LYS A 332 -21.98 -118.25 10.27
N ASN A 333 -23.04 -118.38 11.06
CA ASN A 333 -23.38 -119.65 11.70
C ASN A 333 -23.76 -120.72 10.68
N SER A 334 -24.49 -120.37 9.62
CA SER A 334 -24.79 -121.28 8.50
C SER A 334 -23.52 -121.76 7.81
N LEU A 335 -22.60 -120.83 7.51
CA LEU A 335 -21.31 -121.17 6.88
C LEU A 335 -20.44 -122.05 7.78
N GLU A 336 -20.42 -121.82 9.09
CA GLU A 336 -19.71 -122.68 10.04
C GLU A 336 -20.26 -124.11 10.06
N GLU A 337 -21.57 -124.27 9.89
CA GLU A 337 -22.22 -125.57 9.81
C GLU A 337 -21.91 -126.30 8.50
N ASP A 338 -21.89 -125.59 7.38
CA ASP A 338 -21.46 -126.13 6.09
C ASP A 338 -19.97 -126.53 6.11
N VAL A 339 -19.11 -125.73 6.75
CA VAL A 339 -17.69 -126.08 6.96
C VAL A 339 -17.56 -127.33 7.83
N ARG A 340 -18.41 -127.54 8.85
CA ARG A 340 -18.42 -128.79 9.63
C ARG A 340 -18.81 -129.98 8.77
N LYS A 341 -19.83 -129.86 7.91
CA LYS A 341 -20.26 -130.93 6.99
C LYS A 341 -19.13 -131.28 6.02
N LEU A 342 -18.53 -130.28 5.37
CA LEU A 342 -17.40 -130.48 4.46
C LEU A 342 -16.19 -131.11 5.17
N LYS A 343 -15.88 -130.70 6.40
CA LYS A 343 -14.79 -131.34 7.18
C LYS A 343 -15.07 -132.83 7.45
N LYS A 344 -16.34 -133.19 7.66
CA LYS A 344 -16.76 -134.59 7.84
C LYS A 344 -16.63 -135.37 6.53
N GLU A 345 -17.10 -134.82 5.41
CA GLU A 345 -16.92 -135.43 4.08
C GLU A 345 -15.44 -135.60 3.72
N VAL A 346 -14.59 -134.61 3.99
CA VAL A 346 -13.14 -134.72 3.77
C VAL A 346 -12.54 -135.83 4.65
N ALA A 347 -13.01 -136.01 5.88
CA ALA A 347 -12.55 -137.08 6.75
C ALA A 347 -13.00 -138.47 6.22
N ASP A 348 -14.22 -138.57 5.71
CA ASP A 348 -14.76 -139.79 5.13
C ASP A 348 -14.06 -140.14 3.81
N LEU A 349 -13.84 -139.17 2.92
CA LEU A 349 -13.04 -139.33 1.70
C LEU A 349 -11.57 -139.69 2.02
N LYS A 350 -10.99 -139.15 3.08
CA LYS A 350 -9.64 -139.56 3.52
C LYS A 350 -9.60 -141.02 3.97
N LYS A 351 -10.63 -141.51 4.67
CA LYS A 351 -10.75 -142.94 5.01
C LYS A 351 -10.92 -143.79 3.75
N GLU A 352 -11.70 -143.32 2.79
CA GLU A 352 -11.87 -143.99 1.50
C GLU A 352 -10.55 -144.05 0.70
N ILE A 353 -9.78 -142.96 0.68
CA ILE A 353 -8.43 -142.93 0.09
C ILE A 353 -7.50 -143.93 0.79
N ILE A 354 -7.55 -144.03 2.12
CA ILE A 354 -6.76 -145.01 2.87
C ILE A 354 -7.18 -146.43 2.47
N ASN A 355 -8.48 -146.74 2.46
CA ASN A 355 -8.98 -148.04 2.02
C ASN A 355 -8.58 -148.37 0.58
N LEU A 356 -8.71 -147.42 -0.36
CA LEU A 356 -8.29 -147.59 -1.75
C LEU A 356 -6.77 -147.75 -1.87
N ASN A 357 -5.99 -147.13 -1.01
CA ASN A 357 -4.54 -147.34 -0.94
C ASN A 357 -4.20 -148.73 -0.39
N ASP A 358 -4.95 -149.22 0.59
CA ASP A 358 -4.78 -150.57 1.13
C ASP A 358 -5.17 -151.61 0.06
N GLU A 359 -6.29 -151.40 -0.65
CA GLU A 359 -6.69 -152.22 -1.81
C GLU A 359 -5.66 -152.15 -2.95
N LYS A 360 -5.05 -150.98 -3.17
CA LYS A 360 -3.94 -150.80 -4.11
C LYS A 360 -2.70 -151.54 -3.65
N GLU A 361 -2.34 -151.52 -2.37
CA GLU A 361 -1.22 -152.29 -1.80
C GLU A 361 -1.47 -153.79 -1.92
N GLU A 362 -2.69 -154.24 -1.67
CA GLU A 362 -3.09 -155.64 -1.84
C GLU A 362 -3.05 -156.05 -3.31
N SER A 363 -3.55 -155.19 -4.20
CA SER A 363 -3.45 -155.35 -5.65
C SER A 363 -2.00 -155.33 -6.11
N GLN A 364 -1.13 -154.50 -5.52
CA GLN A 364 0.32 -154.48 -5.78
C GLN A 364 1.03 -155.73 -5.27
N LYS A 365 0.57 -156.35 -4.17
CA LYS A 365 1.04 -157.69 -3.75
C LYS A 365 0.65 -158.75 -4.77
N ARG A 366 -0.61 -158.75 -5.25
CA ARG A 366 -1.05 -159.63 -6.34
C ARG A 366 -0.29 -159.34 -7.65
N LEU A 367 0.01 -158.06 -7.92
CA LEU A 367 0.84 -157.63 -9.06
C LEU A 367 2.30 -158.02 -8.89
N LYS A 368 2.84 -158.12 -7.68
CA LYS A 368 4.17 -158.69 -7.41
C LYS A 368 4.20 -160.20 -7.63
N GLU A 369 3.14 -160.91 -7.28
CA GLU A 369 2.98 -162.34 -7.61
C GLU A 369 2.86 -162.54 -9.13
N TYR A 370 2.07 -161.73 -9.83
CA TYR A 370 1.99 -161.70 -11.29
C TYR A 370 3.30 -161.22 -11.94
N ASN A 371 3.99 -160.25 -11.36
CA ASN A 371 5.32 -159.80 -11.82
C ASN A 371 6.39 -160.84 -11.53
N GLY A 372 6.21 -161.75 -10.58
CA GLY A 372 7.01 -162.98 -10.47
C GLY A 372 6.83 -163.86 -11.70
N MET A 373 5.59 -164.03 -12.18
CA MET A 373 5.29 -164.76 -13.43
C MET A 373 5.74 -164.02 -14.70
N VAL A 374 5.66 -162.69 -14.72
CA VAL A 374 6.04 -161.83 -15.87
C VAL A 374 7.54 -161.49 -15.86
N SER A 375 8.25 -161.63 -14.74
CA SER A 375 9.72 -161.51 -14.65
C SER A 375 10.47 -162.65 -15.35
N GLY A 376 9.79 -163.74 -15.69
CA GLY A 376 10.27 -164.74 -16.67
C GLY A 376 10.12 -164.28 -18.13
N PHE A 377 9.38 -163.21 -18.39
CA PHE A 377 8.97 -162.80 -19.75
C PHE A 377 9.48 -161.41 -20.16
N ILE A 378 9.64 -160.46 -19.23
CA ILE A 378 10.10 -159.09 -19.53
C ILE A 378 11.53 -158.90 -19.01
N ASN A 379 12.40 -159.81 -19.45
CA ASN A 379 13.86 -159.67 -19.41
C ASN A 379 14.36 -158.96 -20.70
N ASN A 380 13.51 -158.15 -21.33
CA ASN A 380 13.84 -157.41 -22.54
C ASN A 380 13.06 -156.09 -22.61
N ILE A 381 13.84 -155.00 -22.55
CA ILE A 381 13.54 -153.65 -23.02
C ILE A 381 13.01 -152.69 -21.94
N ASP A 382 13.98 -152.32 -21.09
CA ASP A 382 14.38 -150.98 -20.64
C ASP A 382 13.35 -149.83 -20.51
N LYS A 383 13.10 -149.60 -19.23
CA LYS A 383 13.19 -148.35 -18.47
C LYS A 383 13.88 -147.12 -19.11
N GLU A 384 13.25 -146.01 -18.75
CA GLU A 384 13.81 -144.70 -18.39
C GLU A 384 14.21 -143.73 -19.51
N LEU A 385 13.49 -142.61 -19.61
CA LEU A 385 13.92 -141.31 -19.07
C LEU A 385 12.91 -140.23 -19.52
N ILE A 386 12.01 -139.80 -18.63
CA ILE A 386 12.15 -138.56 -17.85
C ILE A 386 11.88 -137.33 -18.74
N ARG A 387 10.72 -136.67 -18.64
CA ARG A 387 10.22 -135.84 -17.52
C ARG A 387 10.69 -134.38 -17.65
N SER A 388 9.71 -133.50 -17.43
CA SER A 388 9.74 -132.05 -17.13
C SER A 388 10.15 -131.08 -18.25
N ALA A 389 9.28 -130.17 -18.74
CA ALA A 389 8.63 -129.03 -18.04
C ALA A 389 9.68 -128.02 -17.53
N LEU A 390 9.64 -126.71 -17.69
CA LEU A 390 8.72 -125.68 -18.21
C LEU A 390 9.42 -124.31 -17.90
N GLU A 391 8.78 -123.19 -18.25
CA GLU A 391 8.94 -121.80 -17.70
C GLU A 391 10.02 -120.85 -18.30
N SER A 392 9.74 -119.68 -18.92
CA SER A 392 9.01 -118.40 -18.58
C SER A 392 9.96 -117.29 -18.05
N SER A 393 9.68 -115.97 -17.99
CA SER A 393 9.41 -114.92 -18.99
C SER A 393 9.53 -113.51 -18.32
N VAL A 394 10.01 -112.47 -19.05
CA VAL A 394 9.69 -110.99 -19.00
C VAL A 394 10.20 -110.04 -17.85
N LEU A 395 10.78 -108.85 -18.18
CA LEU A 395 10.25 -107.44 -18.01
C LEU A 395 11.26 -106.25 -18.04
N ASN A 396 10.75 -105.06 -18.46
CA ASN A 396 11.33 -103.72 -18.76
C ASN A 396 10.62 -102.59 -17.95
N ILE A 397 11.18 -101.35 -17.82
CA ILE A 397 10.51 -100.00 -17.71
C ILE A 397 11.53 -98.80 -17.65
N GLU A 398 11.18 -97.64 -18.26
CA GLU A 398 11.91 -96.34 -18.41
C GLU A 398 11.50 -95.19 -17.43
N LYS A 399 12.19 -94.02 -17.46
CA LYS A 399 11.98 -92.78 -16.64
C LYS A 399 11.95 -91.44 -17.44
N LEU A 400 11.31 -90.44 -16.81
CA LEU A 400 10.90 -89.06 -17.19
C LEU A 400 11.97 -87.93 -17.25
N GLN A 401 11.60 -86.79 -17.89
CA GLN A 401 12.27 -85.47 -17.89
C GLN A 401 11.41 -84.34 -17.26
N THR A 402 12.08 -83.26 -16.81
CA THR A 402 11.61 -82.05 -16.06
C THR A 402 11.23 -80.83 -16.94
N LYS A 403 10.37 -79.92 -16.44
CA LYS A 403 9.90 -78.65 -17.07
C LYS A 403 10.45 -77.39 -16.37
N GLU A 404 10.74 -76.34 -17.16
CA GLU A 404 11.05 -74.96 -16.73
C GLU A 404 9.76 -74.11 -16.54
N ASN A 405 9.76 -73.22 -15.53
CA ASN A 405 8.66 -72.28 -15.25
C ASN A 405 8.89 -70.93 -15.95
N LYS A 406 7.89 -70.44 -16.69
CA LYS A 406 7.85 -69.07 -17.25
C LYS A 406 7.35 -68.09 -16.19
N MET A 407 8.08 -67.00 -15.95
CA MET A 407 7.59 -65.85 -15.17
C MET A 407 6.73 -64.97 -16.08
N GLU A 408 5.41 -64.93 -15.86
CA GLU A 408 4.46 -64.07 -16.60
C GLU A 408 4.09 -62.83 -15.76
N LEU A 409 3.95 -61.67 -16.41
CA LEU A 409 3.42 -60.43 -15.81
C LEU A 409 1.90 -60.53 -15.69
N TYR A 410 1.33 -60.04 -14.59
CA TYR A 410 -0.11 -59.89 -14.47
C TYR A 410 -0.53 -58.48 -14.86
N ILE A 411 -1.35 -58.37 -15.91
CA ILE A 411 -1.79 -57.11 -16.50
C ILE A 411 -3.30 -57.01 -16.40
N LYS A 412 -3.80 -55.93 -15.80
CA LYS A 412 -5.22 -55.56 -15.84
C LYS A 412 -5.39 -54.25 -16.60
N HIS A 413 -6.15 -54.32 -17.69
CA HIS A 413 -6.42 -53.18 -18.55
C HIS A 413 -7.34 -52.15 -17.88
N GLN A 414 -7.18 -50.89 -18.25
CA GLN A 414 -8.02 -49.79 -17.79
C GLN A 414 -9.48 -49.97 -18.23
N ILE A 415 -10.38 -49.49 -17.39
CA ILE A 415 -11.81 -49.36 -17.66
C ILE A 415 -12.12 -47.86 -17.73
N LYS A 416 -12.56 -47.38 -18.90
CA LYS A 416 -13.01 -46.01 -19.12
C LYS A 416 -14.46 -45.85 -18.69
N CYS A 417 -14.77 -44.75 -18.00
CA CYS A 417 -16.14 -44.37 -17.70
C CYS A 417 -16.88 -43.95 -18.99
N ASN A 418 -18.20 -44.15 -19.03
CA ASN A 418 -19.02 -43.70 -20.14
C ASN A 418 -19.16 -42.17 -20.10
N ASN A 419 -19.13 -41.48 -21.25
CA ASN A 419 -19.16 -40.01 -21.31
C ASN A 419 -20.35 -39.34 -20.58
N MET A 420 -21.46 -40.05 -20.29
CA MET A 420 -22.60 -39.50 -19.55
C MET A 420 -22.37 -39.38 -18.03
N GLU A 421 -21.38 -40.09 -17.49
CA GLU A 421 -21.03 -40.13 -16.07
C GLU A 421 -19.72 -39.36 -15.77
N LEU A 422 -19.09 -38.81 -16.81
CA LEU A 422 -17.85 -38.05 -16.70
C LEU A 422 -18.14 -36.62 -16.26
N LEU A 423 -17.61 -36.22 -15.12
CA LEU A 423 -17.58 -34.83 -14.69
C LEU A 423 -16.46 -34.12 -15.46
N ASP A 424 -16.77 -33.02 -16.13
CA ASP A 424 -15.73 -32.09 -16.57
C ASP A 424 -15.30 -31.30 -15.34
N GLY A 425 -14.04 -31.39 -14.94
CA GLY A 425 -13.55 -30.54 -13.85
C GLY A 425 -13.53 -29.08 -14.28
N ILE A 426 -14.09 -28.22 -13.45
CA ILE A 426 -14.25 -26.79 -13.70
C ILE A 426 -12.99 -26.04 -13.26
N ASP A 427 -12.40 -26.42 -12.11
CA ASP A 427 -11.21 -25.79 -11.54
C ASP A 427 -10.40 -26.73 -10.62
N GLU A 428 -9.31 -26.20 -10.04
CA GLU A 428 -8.37 -26.93 -9.17
C GLU A 428 -9.03 -27.41 -7.86
N GLU A 429 -9.94 -26.59 -7.30
CA GLU A 429 -10.66 -26.88 -6.07
C GLU A 429 -11.65 -28.04 -6.28
N GLU A 430 -12.39 -28.04 -7.39
CA GLU A 430 -13.30 -29.15 -7.73
C GLU A 430 -12.55 -30.46 -8.01
N TRP A 431 -11.35 -30.40 -8.62
CA TRP A 431 -10.51 -31.58 -8.76
C TRP A 431 -10.05 -32.12 -7.40
N SER A 432 -9.61 -31.23 -6.49
CA SER A 432 -9.24 -31.61 -5.12
C SER A 432 -10.42 -32.27 -4.38
N ASN A 433 -11.61 -31.67 -4.46
CA ASN A 433 -12.84 -32.22 -3.92
C ASN A 433 -13.19 -33.59 -4.50
N THR A 434 -13.01 -33.79 -5.81
CA THR A 434 -13.26 -35.09 -6.46
C THR A 434 -12.31 -36.18 -5.94
N ILE A 435 -11.02 -35.85 -5.72
CA ILE A 435 -10.06 -36.77 -5.10
C ILE A 435 -10.50 -37.07 -3.67
N LEU A 436 -10.84 -36.04 -2.89
CA LEU A 436 -11.27 -36.17 -1.50
C LEU A 436 -12.50 -37.08 -1.36
N ASP A 437 -13.52 -36.89 -2.18
CA ASP A 437 -14.73 -37.71 -2.21
C ASP A 437 -14.41 -39.16 -2.57
N ASN A 438 -13.56 -39.38 -3.57
CA ASN A 438 -13.11 -40.72 -3.92
C ASN A 438 -12.33 -41.39 -2.79
N LEU A 439 -11.49 -40.65 -2.06
CA LEU A 439 -10.78 -41.15 -0.88
C LEU A 439 -11.77 -41.48 0.26
N LYS A 440 -12.80 -40.66 0.47
CA LYS A 440 -13.89 -40.94 1.42
C LYS A 440 -14.68 -42.19 1.04
N ASN A 441 -14.95 -42.41 -0.25
CA ASN A 441 -15.66 -43.58 -0.76
C ASN A 441 -14.88 -44.90 -0.57
N ILE A 442 -13.55 -44.84 -0.47
CA ILE A 442 -12.72 -45.99 -0.11
C ILE A 442 -12.49 -46.10 1.41
N GLY A 443 -13.16 -45.27 2.21
CA GLY A 443 -13.17 -45.36 3.68
C GLY A 443 -12.10 -44.53 4.38
N ALA A 444 -11.41 -43.60 3.70
CA ALA A 444 -10.50 -42.67 4.36
C ALA A 444 -11.26 -41.76 5.33
N VAL A 445 -10.78 -41.66 6.58
CA VAL A 445 -11.43 -40.91 7.65
C VAL A 445 -10.71 -39.58 7.91
N GLY A 446 -11.50 -38.52 8.10
CA GLY A 446 -11.05 -37.15 8.34
C GLY A 446 -11.22 -36.29 7.09
N ASP A 447 -11.65 -35.03 7.28
CA ASP A 447 -11.63 -34.02 6.23
C ASP A 447 -10.18 -33.60 6.01
N ARG A 448 -9.49 -34.30 5.11
CA ARG A 448 -8.08 -34.05 4.85
C ARG A 448 -7.87 -33.57 3.41
N TYR A 449 -8.33 -32.34 3.16
CA TYR A 449 -7.99 -31.59 1.94
C TYR A 449 -6.48 -31.62 1.67
N GLU A 450 -5.67 -31.68 2.74
CA GLU A 450 -4.22 -31.74 2.64
C GLU A 450 -3.71 -32.90 1.76
N TRP A 451 -4.39 -34.06 1.73
CA TRP A 451 -3.98 -35.17 0.86
C TRP A 451 -4.36 -34.96 -0.59
N SER A 452 -5.56 -34.43 -0.88
CA SER A 452 -6.00 -34.20 -2.26
C SER A 452 -5.16 -33.13 -2.92
N ASP A 453 -4.90 -32.02 -2.23
CA ASP A 453 -4.05 -30.94 -2.73
C ASP A 453 -2.60 -31.38 -2.87
N TYR A 454 -2.07 -32.14 -1.90
CA TYR A 454 -0.75 -32.72 -1.99
C TYR A 454 -0.60 -33.67 -3.19
N ILE A 455 -1.60 -34.54 -3.45
CA ILE A 455 -1.61 -35.40 -4.63
C ILE A 455 -1.52 -34.55 -5.90
N ILE A 456 -2.35 -33.51 -6.03
CA ILE A 456 -2.31 -32.63 -7.21
C ILE A 456 -0.94 -31.96 -7.35
N GLY A 457 -0.36 -31.44 -6.26
CA GLY A 457 0.97 -30.84 -6.24
C GLY A 457 2.08 -31.80 -6.69
N VAL A 458 2.02 -33.07 -6.27
CA VAL A 458 2.94 -34.13 -6.70
C VAL A 458 2.81 -34.41 -8.20
N LEU A 459 1.58 -34.57 -8.70
CA LEU A 459 1.32 -34.81 -10.12
C LEU A 459 1.77 -33.61 -10.98
N ALA A 460 1.56 -32.39 -10.49
CA ALA A 460 2.01 -31.16 -11.15
C ALA A 460 3.54 -31.08 -11.20
N ALA A 461 4.22 -31.47 -10.12
CA ALA A 461 5.68 -31.56 -10.06
C ALA A 461 6.30 -32.66 -10.94
N ARG A 462 5.49 -33.48 -11.63
CA ARG A 462 5.94 -34.69 -12.36
C ARG A 462 6.77 -35.64 -11.47
N MET A 463 6.48 -35.66 -10.18
CA MET A 463 7.03 -36.65 -9.27
C MET A 463 6.17 -37.91 -9.32
N ILE A 464 6.80 -39.08 -9.24
CA ILE A 464 6.10 -40.36 -9.27
C ILE A 464 5.51 -40.60 -7.87
N PRO A 465 4.18 -40.66 -7.73
CA PRO A 465 3.57 -40.91 -6.44
C PRO A 465 3.76 -42.37 -6.04
N LEU A 466 4.39 -42.58 -4.87
CA LEU A 466 4.51 -43.88 -4.23
C LEU A 466 3.46 -43.99 -3.13
N ILE A 467 2.42 -44.77 -3.39
CA ILE A 467 1.30 -44.99 -2.48
C ILE A 467 1.65 -46.12 -1.52
N VAL A 468 1.63 -45.83 -0.22
CA VAL A 468 2.13 -46.72 0.82
C VAL A 468 1.03 -47.09 1.81
N GLY A 469 0.95 -48.37 2.17
CA GLY A 469 0.11 -48.86 3.26
C GLY A 469 -1.09 -49.70 2.80
N TYR A 470 -2.22 -49.55 3.48
CA TYR A 470 -3.42 -50.36 3.21
C TYR A 470 -4.22 -49.81 2.02
N ARG A 471 -4.81 -50.70 1.18
CA ARG A 471 -5.66 -50.34 0.03
C ARG A 471 -5.01 -49.41 -1.01
N THR A 472 -3.70 -49.59 -1.26
CA THR A 472 -2.95 -48.78 -2.24
C THR A 472 -3.56 -48.79 -3.65
N ARG A 473 -4.10 -49.93 -4.09
CA ARG A 473 -4.80 -50.08 -5.38
C ARG A 473 -6.05 -49.20 -5.45
N GLU A 474 -6.83 -49.12 -4.38
CA GLU A 474 -8.05 -48.30 -4.33
C GLU A 474 -7.73 -46.81 -4.28
N ILE A 475 -6.67 -46.41 -3.57
CA ILE A 475 -6.15 -45.04 -3.61
C ILE A 475 -5.69 -44.69 -5.04
N ALA A 476 -4.96 -45.59 -5.70
CA ALA A 476 -4.52 -45.39 -7.08
C ALA A 476 -5.72 -45.26 -8.05
N LYS A 477 -6.79 -46.02 -7.82
CA LYS A 477 -8.05 -45.87 -8.58
C LYS A 477 -8.71 -44.52 -8.30
N ALA A 478 -8.77 -44.05 -7.05
CA ALA A 478 -9.32 -42.74 -6.71
C ALA A 478 -8.61 -41.59 -7.45
N ILE A 479 -7.28 -41.65 -7.51
CA ILE A 479 -6.45 -40.70 -8.27
C ILE A 479 -6.71 -40.84 -9.77
N SER A 480 -6.71 -42.07 -10.29
CA SER A 480 -6.89 -42.31 -11.73
C SER A 480 -8.25 -41.88 -12.24
N CYS A 481 -9.33 -42.22 -11.52
CA CYS A 481 -10.70 -41.89 -11.89
C CYS A 481 -10.93 -40.39 -11.87
N SER A 482 -10.35 -39.66 -10.91
CA SER A 482 -10.45 -38.19 -10.84
C SER A 482 -9.56 -37.48 -11.87
N TYR A 483 -8.42 -38.04 -12.26
CA TYR A 483 -7.52 -37.41 -13.22
C TYR A 483 -7.90 -37.66 -14.68
N ALA A 484 -8.22 -38.91 -15.02
CA ALA A 484 -8.31 -39.37 -16.41
C ALA A 484 -9.68 -39.93 -16.80
N GLY A 485 -10.65 -39.98 -15.88
CA GLY A 485 -11.96 -40.57 -16.11
C GLY A 485 -11.91 -42.08 -16.35
N GLU A 486 -10.83 -42.73 -15.94
CA GLU A 486 -10.59 -44.16 -16.13
C GLU A 486 -9.89 -44.78 -14.92
N THR A 487 -10.12 -46.06 -14.69
CA THR A 487 -9.30 -46.84 -13.75
C THR A 487 -7.88 -47.04 -14.30
N PRO A 488 -6.85 -47.22 -13.46
CA PRO A 488 -5.48 -47.28 -13.97
C PRO A 488 -5.22 -48.59 -14.71
N TYR A 489 -4.29 -48.56 -15.66
CA TYR A 489 -3.69 -49.78 -16.22
C TYR A 489 -2.74 -50.39 -15.19
N ILE A 490 -3.07 -51.56 -14.68
CA ILE A 490 -2.35 -52.17 -13.55
C ILE A 490 -1.37 -53.22 -14.07
N ILE A 491 -0.10 -53.05 -13.72
CA ILE A 491 0.98 -54.00 -13.95
C ILE A 491 1.43 -54.53 -12.58
N THR A 492 1.11 -55.79 -12.28
CA THR A 492 1.59 -56.44 -11.06
C THR A 492 2.86 -57.22 -11.38
N LEU A 493 3.94 -56.88 -10.70
CA LEU A 493 5.26 -57.48 -10.94
C LEU A 493 5.42 -58.79 -10.17
N SER A 494 6.02 -59.78 -10.83
CA SER A 494 6.42 -61.04 -10.21
C SER A 494 7.77 -60.90 -9.50
N LEU A 495 8.00 -61.75 -8.49
CA LEU A 495 9.27 -61.78 -7.76
C LEU A 495 10.46 -61.99 -8.70
N GLY A 496 11.44 -61.08 -8.65
CA GLY A 496 12.65 -61.17 -9.46
C GLY A 496 12.50 -60.75 -10.92
N TYR A 497 11.41 -60.06 -11.29
CA TYR A 497 11.24 -59.49 -12.63
C TYR A 497 12.40 -58.56 -12.99
N ASN A 498 13.03 -58.77 -14.16
CA ASN A 498 14.27 -58.09 -14.56
C ASN A 498 14.27 -57.52 -15.99
N LYS A 499 13.10 -57.42 -16.63
CA LYS A 499 12.99 -56.95 -18.02
C LYS A 499 12.54 -55.50 -18.12
N VAL A 500 13.50 -54.58 -18.08
CA VAL A 500 13.28 -53.12 -18.15
C VAL A 500 12.59 -52.71 -19.46
N ASN A 501 13.11 -53.18 -20.60
CA ASN A 501 12.63 -52.74 -21.92
C ASN A 501 11.18 -53.14 -22.15
N GLU A 502 10.78 -54.33 -21.70
CA GLU A 502 9.38 -54.78 -21.78
C GLU A 502 8.46 -53.86 -20.96
N LEU A 503 8.91 -53.39 -19.78
CA LEU A 503 8.14 -52.47 -18.95
C LEU A 503 8.04 -51.06 -19.57
N ILE A 504 9.13 -50.57 -20.16
CA ILE A 504 9.15 -49.29 -20.89
C ILE A 504 8.28 -49.37 -22.16
N GLU A 505 8.32 -50.48 -22.88
CA GLU A 505 7.45 -50.72 -24.03
C GLU A 505 5.97 -50.76 -23.61
N LEU A 506 5.64 -51.43 -22.50
CA LEU A 506 4.29 -51.41 -21.94
C LEU A 506 3.85 -50.00 -21.54
N TYR A 507 4.76 -49.20 -20.96
CA TYR A 507 4.51 -47.80 -20.66
C TYR A 507 4.15 -47.02 -21.92
N HIS A 508 4.99 -47.05 -22.96
CA HIS A 508 4.74 -46.27 -24.19
C HIS A 508 3.53 -46.78 -24.98
N ASN A 509 3.37 -48.09 -25.13
CA ASN A 509 2.31 -48.69 -25.95
C ASN A 509 0.92 -48.66 -25.28
N SER A 510 0.84 -48.45 -23.97
CA SER A 510 -0.44 -48.36 -23.28
C SER A 510 -1.21 -47.11 -23.69
N LYS A 511 -2.51 -47.29 -23.99
CA LYS A 511 -3.45 -46.19 -24.25
C LYS A 511 -3.97 -45.51 -22.98
N ALA A 512 -3.65 -46.06 -21.80
CA ALA A 512 -4.08 -45.49 -20.53
C ALA A 512 -3.27 -44.24 -20.21
N LYS A 513 -3.93 -43.22 -19.66
CA LYS A 513 -3.28 -42.02 -19.13
C LYS A 513 -2.63 -42.30 -17.76
N VAL A 514 -3.13 -43.28 -17.01
CA VAL A 514 -2.58 -43.66 -15.70
C VAL A 514 -2.18 -45.12 -15.68
N ILE A 515 -0.95 -45.38 -15.25
CA ILE A 515 -0.38 -46.73 -15.11
C ILE A 515 -0.01 -46.93 -13.64
N LEU A 516 -0.54 -47.96 -13.02
CA LEU A 516 -0.18 -48.39 -11.67
C LEU A 516 0.76 -49.59 -11.76
N ILE A 517 1.94 -49.48 -11.18
CA ILE A 517 2.88 -50.60 -11.04
C ILE A 517 2.87 -51.05 -9.58
N GLU A 518 2.37 -52.26 -9.37
CA GLU A 518 2.24 -52.84 -8.05
C GLU A 518 3.47 -53.65 -7.68
N ASN A 519 3.84 -53.59 -6.39
CA ASN A 519 4.98 -54.30 -5.82
C ASN A 519 6.32 -53.90 -6.48
N ALA A 520 6.41 -52.71 -7.06
CA ALA A 520 7.65 -52.21 -7.65
C ALA A 520 8.77 -52.12 -6.61
N ILE A 521 8.45 -51.61 -5.43
CA ILE A 521 9.38 -51.46 -4.32
C ILE A 521 9.53 -52.81 -3.60
N GLY A 522 10.77 -53.28 -3.47
CA GLY A 522 11.10 -54.56 -2.83
C GLY A 522 11.22 -55.75 -3.80
N GLN A 523 10.56 -55.70 -4.97
CA GLN A 523 10.66 -56.75 -6.01
C GLN A 523 11.55 -56.35 -7.20
N MET A 524 11.59 -55.06 -7.54
CA MET A 524 12.50 -54.54 -8.56
C MET A 524 13.83 -54.15 -7.92
N ASN A 525 14.92 -54.49 -8.59
CA ASN A 525 16.21 -53.89 -8.28
C ASN A 525 16.27 -52.45 -8.82
N GLU A 526 17.21 -51.66 -8.29
CA GLU A 526 17.45 -50.28 -8.73
C GLU A 526 17.66 -50.16 -10.24
N SER A 527 18.32 -51.15 -10.86
CA SER A 527 18.59 -51.17 -12.30
C SER A 527 17.34 -51.26 -13.17
N LEU A 528 16.17 -51.56 -12.60
CA LEU A 528 14.88 -51.51 -13.29
C LEU A 528 14.09 -50.23 -13.00
N LEU A 529 14.12 -49.76 -11.75
CA LEU A 529 13.35 -48.59 -11.34
C LEU A 529 13.90 -47.31 -11.95
N LEU A 530 15.22 -47.11 -11.89
CA LEU A 530 15.84 -45.86 -12.36
C LEU A 530 15.64 -45.59 -13.85
N PRO A 531 15.83 -46.55 -14.78
CA PRO A 531 15.56 -46.29 -16.20
C PRO A 531 14.11 -45.92 -16.47
N LEU A 532 13.15 -46.58 -15.82
CA LEU A 532 11.74 -46.25 -15.95
C LEU A 532 11.43 -44.85 -15.42
N PHE A 533 12.00 -44.46 -14.27
CA PHE A 533 11.79 -43.14 -13.68
C PHE A 533 12.38 -42.03 -14.54
N LYS A 534 13.57 -42.24 -15.10
CA LYS A 534 14.19 -41.30 -16.05
C LYS A 534 13.35 -41.15 -17.31
N GLU A 535 12.92 -42.26 -17.90
CA GLU A 535 12.05 -42.26 -19.07
C GLU A 535 10.75 -41.48 -18.79
N TYR A 536 10.14 -41.66 -17.62
CA TYR A 536 8.94 -40.94 -17.22
C TYR A 536 9.16 -39.42 -17.10
N ILE A 537 10.24 -38.99 -16.46
CA ILE A 537 10.53 -37.56 -16.25
C ILE A 537 10.92 -36.87 -17.57
N GLU A 538 11.72 -37.55 -18.39
CA GLU A 538 12.22 -37.01 -19.66
C GLU A 538 11.20 -37.12 -20.82
N SER A 539 10.16 -37.94 -20.66
CA SER A 539 9.11 -38.13 -21.67
C SER A 539 8.39 -36.82 -22.01
N LYS A 540 8.13 -36.62 -23.31
CA LYS A 540 7.32 -35.51 -23.82
C LYS A 540 5.82 -35.70 -23.59
N GLU A 541 5.39 -36.90 -23.16
CA GLU A 541 3.98 -37.18 -22.88
C GLU A 541 3.56 -36.61 -21.51
N ASP A 542 3.15 -35.34 -21.50
CA ASP A 542 2.72 -34.67 -20.26
C ASP A 542 1.45 -35.26 -19.63
N ASN A 543 0.63 -35.98 -20.40
CA ASN A 543 -0.68 -36.47 -19.94
C ASN A 543 -0.66 -37.88 -19.37
N LYS A 544 0.52 -38.48 -19.24
CA LYS A 544 0.68 -39.84 -18.74
C LYS A 544 1.29 -39.80 -17.35
N ILE A 545 0.79 -40.63 -16.45
CA ILE A 545 1.21 -40.65 -15.04
C ILE A 545 1.51 -42.10 -14.65
N ILE A 546 2.63 -42.29 -13.97
CA ILE A 546 2.99 -43.55 -13.32
C ILE A 546 2.69 -43.41 -11.83
N LEU A 547 1.96 -44.37 -11.28
CA LEU A 547 1.75 -44.56 -9.84
C LEU A 547 2.48 -45.84 -9.42
N LEU A 548 3.11 -45.81 -8.25
CA LEU A 548 3.68 -47.00 -7.63
C LEU A 548 2.90 -47.34 -6.36
N SER A 549 2.81 -48.62 -6.04
CA SER A 549 2.28 -49.05 -4.75
C SER A 549 3.22 -49.96 -3.96
N CYS A 550 3.20 -49.78 -2.64
CA CYS A 550 3.91 -50.61 -1.67
C CYS A 550 3.04 -50.81 -0.42
N GLU A 551 2.60 -52.02 -0.14
CA GLU A 551 1.71 -52.26 1.01
C GLU A 551 2.45 -52.18 2.36
N ASP A 552 3.70 -52.63 2.43
CA ASP A 552 4.51 -52.58 3.65
C ASP A 552 5.35 -51.30 3.72
N ILE A 553 5.04 -50.45 4.70
CA ILE A 553 5.77 -49.20 4.92
C ILE A 553 7.22 -49.41 5.36
N ASN A 554 7.55 -50.55 5.99
CA ASN A 554 8.91 -50.81 6.45
C ASN A 554 9.89 -50.91 5.28
N ILE A 555 9.41 -51.33 4.11
CA ILE A 555 10.22 -51.41 2.89
C ILE A 555 10.63 -50.01 2.40
N VAL A 556 9.80 -48.99 2.64
CA VAL A 556 10.11 -47.60 2.26
C VAL A 556 11.33 -47.07 3.02
N HIS A 557 11.44 -47.40 4.32
CA HIS A 557 12.59 -47.02 5.13
C HIS A 557 13.90 -47.72 4.72
N LEU A 558 13.82 -48.80 3.94
CA LEU A 558 14.96 -49.51 3.38
C LEU A 558 15.35 -49.00 1.99
N MET A 559 14.58 -48.08 1.41
CA MET A 559 14.89 -47.50 0.11
C MET A 559 16.11 -46.57 0.19
N PRO A 560 17.02 -46.63 -0.79
CA PRO A 560 18.08 -45.65 -0.92
C PRO A 560 17.54 -44.21 -1.05
N SER A 561 18.17 -43.26 -0.35
CA SER A 561 17.72 -41.86 -0.25
C SER A 561 17.55 -41.18 -1.62
N TYR A 562 18.45 -41.45 -2.57
CA TYR A 562 18.42 -40.86 -3.91
C TYR A 562 17.18 -41.26 -4.73
N LEU A 563 16.49 -42.38 -4.43
CA LEU A 563 15.25 -42.74 -5.13
C LEU A 563 14.12 -41.75 -4.83
N PHE A 564 14.17 -41.09 -3.68
CA PHE A 564 13.21 -40.05 -3.34
C PHE A 564 13.38 -38.79 -4.18
N GLU A 565 14.46 -38.62 -4.95
CA GLU A 565 14.53 -37.55 -5.97
C GLU A 565 13.45 -37.72 -7.06
N TYR A 566 12.98 -38.94 -7.29
CA TYR A 566 11.98 -39.27 -8.30
C TYR A 566 10.59 -39.50 -7.69
N LEU A 567 10.55 -39.87 -6.41
CA LEU A 567 9.37 -40.38 -5.73
C LEU A 567 8.85 -39.42 -4.65
N ALA A 568 7.53 -39.27 -4.60
CA ALA A 568 6.83 -38.57 -3.53
C ALA A 568 5.93 -39.55 -2.77
N LEU A 569 6.00 -39.57 -1.43
CA LEU A 569 5.23 -40.54 -0.63
C LEU A 569 3.79 -40.08 -0.45
N ILE A 570 2.85 -41.01 -0.57
CA ILE A 570 1.45 -40.83 -0.20
C ILE A 570 1.06 -41.97 0.75
N LYS A 571 0.77 -41.66 2.01
CA LYS A 571 0.34 -42.66 3.01
C LYS A 571 -0.93 -42.24 3.72
N ILE A 572 -2.05 -42.84 3.31
CA ILE A 572 -3.34 -42.62 3.95
C ILE A 572 -3.54 -43.71 5.01
N SER A 573 -3.40 -43.35 6.29
CA SER A 573 -3.32 -44.32 7.41
C SER A 573 -4.69 -44.71 7.97
N ASP A 574 -5.67 -43.80 7.95
CA ASP A 574 -6.98 -43.99 8.59
C ASP A 574 -8.04 -44.47 7.60
N ILE A 575 -7.90 -45.69 7.08
CA ILE A 575 -8.86 -46.27 6.13
C ILE A 575 -9.70 -47.33 6.81
N ARG A 576 -11.02 -47.09 6.90
CA ARG A 576 -12.00 -48.06 7.40
C ARG A 576 -12.35 -49.10 6.33
N PRO A 577 -12.68 -50.35 6.72
CA PRO A 577 -13.22 -51.33 5.80
C PRO A 577 -14.59 -50.88 5.26
N VAL A 578 -14.78 -50.85 3.94
CA VAL A 578 -16.05 -50.52 3.28
C VAL A 578 -16.36 -51.57 2.23
N VAL A 579 -17.64 -51.99 2.11
CA VAL A 579 -18.08 -53.12 1.30
C VAL A 579 -18.11 -52.82 -0.21
N GLN A 580 -18.21 -51.54 -0.60
CA GLN A 580 -18.19 -51.11 -2.00
C GLN A 580 -17.67 -49.66 -2.10
N SER A 581 -16.98 -49.34 -3.20
CA SER A 581 -16.41 -48.01 -3.45
C SER A 581 -16.80 -47.58 -4.85
N ASP A 582 -17.82 -46.75 -4.96
CA ASP A 582 -18.12 -46.03 -6.19
C ASP A 582 -17.14 -44.86 -6.33
N TYR A 583 -16.64 -44.63 -7.54
CA TYR A 583 -15.72 -43.54 -7.83
C TYR A 583 -16.42 -42.48 -8.66
N ASN A 584 -16.22 -41.23 -8.30
CA ASN A 584 -16.50 -40.07 -9.14
C ASN A 584 -15.43 -40.02 -10.24
N TYR A 585 -15.87 -40.06 -11.49
CA TYR A 585 -15.00 -40.04 -12.67
C TYR A 585 -14.94 -38.62 -13.24
N ALA A 586 -13.74 -38.09 -13.44
CA ALA A 586 -13.50 -36.79 -14.03
C ALA A 586 -12.26 -36.79 -14.95
N ASP A 587 -12.26 -35.98 -16.02
CA ASP A 587 -11.08 -35.78 -16.88
C ASP A 587 -10.41 -34.43 -16.62
N ASN A 588 -9.47 -34.43 -15.67
CA ASN A 588 -8.71 -33.27 -15.25
C ASN A 588 -7.35 -33.12 -15.95
N THR A 589 -7.18 -33.80 -17.10
CA THR A 589 -5.90 -33.75 -17.83
C THR A 589 -5.54 -32.35 -18.34
N LYS A 590 -6.53 -31.55 -18.75
CA LYS A 590 -6.33 -30.15 -19.13
C LYS A 590 -5.99 -29.26 -17.93
N ILE A 591 -6.61 -29.51 -16.78
CA ILE A 591 -6.33 -28.75 -15.54
C ILE A 591 -4.89 -28.99 -15.12
N LEU A 592 -4.43 -30.25 -15.08
CA LEU A 592 -3.04 -30.55 -14.75
C LEU A 592 -2.04 -29.85 -15.71
N GLN A 593 -2.34 -29.80 -17.00
CA GLN A 593 -1.52 -29.04 -17.96
C GLN A 593 -1.50 -27.54 -17.68
N SER A 594 -2.63 -26.98 -17.24
CA SER A 594 -2.74 -25.58 -16.85
C SER A 594 -1.89 -25.29 -15.61
N ILE A 595 -2.04 -26.12 -14.55
CA ILE A 595 -1.24 -26.02 -13.32
C ILE A 595 0.24 -26.07 -13.66
N ARG A 596 0.69 -27.03 -14.48
CA ARG A 596 2.11 -27.17 -14.87
C ARG A 596 2.69 -25.98 -15.64
N LYS A 597 1.84 -25.19 -16.30
CA LYS A 597 2.25 -23.97 -17.03
C LYS A 597 2.19 -22.71 -16.15
N SER A 598 1.73 -22.82 -14.91
CA SER A 598 1.69 -21.70 -13.97
C SER A 598 3.08 -21.14 -13.70
N LYS A 599 3.13 -19.85 -13.37
CA LYS A 599 4.39 -19.16 -13.04
C LYS A 599 4.69 -19.37 -11.55
N LEU A 600 5.64 -20.25 -11.27
CA LEU A 600 6.00 -20.62 -9.89
C LEU A 600 7.11 -19.75 -9.30
N ASN A 601 7.07 -19.56 -7.98
CA ASN A 601 8.18 -18.98 -7.20
C ASN A 601 8.99 -20.08 -6.50
N ILE A 602 9.74 -20.86 -7.29
CA ILE A 602 10.50 -22.02 -6.78
C ILE A 602 11.61 -21.58 -5.81
N GLU A 603 12.20 -20.40 -6.01
CA GLU A 603 13.30 -19.91 -5.16
C GLU A 603 12.82 -19.63 -3.73
N ASP A 604 11.63 -19.05 -3.58
CA ASP A 604 11.03 -18.81 -2.26
C ASP A 604 10.66 -20.12 -1.56
N SER A 605 10.03 -21.06 -2.27
CA SER A 605 9.76 -22.41 -1.77
C SER A 605 11.04 -23.14 -1.33
N TYR A 606 12.12 -23.02 -2.10
CA TYR A 606 13.42 -23.58 -1.75
C TYR A 606 14.02 -22.96 -0.49
N LYS A 607 13.97 -21.63 -0.35
CA LYS A 607 14.44 -20.96 0.87
C LYS A 607 13.66 -21.42 2.11
N LYS A 608 12.33 -21.55 1.99
CA LYS A 608 11.47 -22.06 3.07
C LYS A 608 11.84 -23.50 3.44
N LEU A 609 11.88 -24.43 2.48
CA LEU A 609 12.21 -25.83 2.78
C LEU A 609 13.63 -26.02 3.30
N ARG A 610 14.61 -25.30 2.75
CA ARG A 610 16.00 -25.38 3.21
C ARG A 610 16.15 -24.97 4.67
N ARG A 611 15.39 -23.97 5.14
CA ARG A 611 15.35 -23.56 6.54
C ARG A 611 14.60 -24.57 7.41
N LEU A 612 13.47 -25.09 6.92
CA LEU A 612 12.70 -26.10 7.64
C LEU A 612 13.51 -27.38 7.88
N LEU A 613 14.42 -27.72 6.96
CA LEU A 613 15.22 -28.95 6.99
C LEU A 613 16.70 -28.73 7.39
N GLU A 614 17.07 -27.53 7.86
CA GLU A 614 18.48 -27.14 8.08
C GLU A 614 19.24 -28.12 9.00
N TYR A 615 18.67 -28.49 10.14
CA TYR A 615 19.29 -29.44 11.09
C TYR A 615 19.05 -30.92 10.78
N ILE A 616 18.41 -31.24 9.66
CA ILE A 616 17.98 -32.60 9.31
C ILE A 616 18.97 -33.27 8.35
N LYS A 617 19.87 -32.49 7.73
CA LYS A 617 20.84 -32.97 6.74
C LYS A 617 20.19 -33.73 5.58
N ALA A 618 19.02 -33.27 5.12
CA ALA A 618 18.42 -33.77 3.88
C ALA A 618 19.33 -33.44 2.69
N GLU A 619 19.38 -34.33 1.69
CA GLU A 619 20.14 -34.10 0.46
C GLU A 619 19.55 -32.92 -0.33
N ASP A 620 20.40 -32.10 -0.97
CA ASP A 620 19.94 -30.91 -1.70
C ASP A 620 18.95 -31.27 -2.83
N SER A 621 19.13 -32.42 -3.48
CA SER A 621 18.24 -32.93 -4.53
C SER A 621 16.83 -33.23 -4.00
N TYR A 622 16.73 -33.80 -2.79
CA TYR A 622 15.46 -33.97 -2.09
C TYR A 622 14.78 -32.62 -1.81
N ILE A 623 15.55 -31.63 -1.32
CA ILE A 623 15.03 -30.29 -1.03
C ILE A 623 14.51 -29.64 -2.31
N ILE A 624 15.26 -29.72 -3.42
CA ILE A 624 14.88 -29.13 -4.72
C ILE A 624 13.57 -29.73 -5.23
N THR A 625 13.43 -31.06 -5.20
CA THR A 625 12.23 -31.74 -5.70
C THR A 625 10.99 -31.42 -4.86
N ARG A 626 11.12 -31.36 -3.53
CA ARG A 626 10.04 -30.93 -2.63
C ARG A 626 9.72 -29.45 -2.77
N SER A 627 10.70 -28.62 -3.11
CA SER A 627 10.48 -27.19 -3.37
C SER A 627 9.62 -26.96 -4.59
N LEU A 628 9.69 -27.86 -5.58
CA LEU A 628 8.80 -27.84 -6.74
C LEU A 628 7.37 -28.20 -6.34
N ILE A 629 7.17 -29.28 -5.55
CA ILE A 629 5.84 -29.63 -5.00
C ILE A 629 5.28 -28.46 -4.20
N LEU A 630 6.07 -27.90 -3.28
CA LEU A 630 5.65 -26.77 -2.45
C LEU A 630 5.28 -25.54 -3.28
N ALA A 631 6.02 -25.26 -4.36
CA ALA A 631 5.71 -24.15 -5.24
C ALA A 631 4.35 -24.32 -5.95
N TYR A 632 4.02 -25.54 -6.38
CA TYR A 632 2.68 -25.84 -6.92
C TYR A 632 1.59 -25.72 -5.85
N LEU A 633 1.83 -26.23 -4.64
CA LEU A 633 0.88 -26.09 -3.53
C LEU A 633 0.63 -24.62 -3.18
N CYS A 634 1.68 -23.79 -3.07
CA CYS A 634 1.55 -22.35 -2.84
C CYS A 634 0.84 -21.58 -3.97
N ASN A 635 0.66 -22.19 -5.14
CA ASN A 635 -0.11 -21.60 -6.23
C ASN A 635 -1.60 -21.95 -6.11
N MET A 636 -1.94 -23.06 -5.44
CA MET A 636 -3.32 -23.52 -5.20
C MET A 636 -3.85 -23.02 -3.84
N GLU A 637 -2.97 -22.86 -2.84
CA GLU A 637 -3.31 -22.52 -1.46
C GLU A 637 -2.37 -21.46 -0.85
N ASP A 638 -2.70 -20.95 0.33
CA ASP A 638 -1.78 -20.10 1.08
C ASP A 638 -0.52 -20.88 1.53
N THR A 639 0.61 -20.19 1.68
CA THR A 639 1.90 -20.81 2.04
C THR A 639 1.84 -21.63 3.34
N GLY A 640 1.06 -21.20 4.32
CA GLY A 640 0.94 -21.90 5.60
C GLY A 640 0.26 -23.26 5.41
N SER A 641 -0.86 -23.27 4.70
CA SER A 641 -1.59 -24.49 4.32
C SER A 641 -0.72 -25.40 3.44
N ALA A 642 -0.07 -24.87 2.41
CA ALA A 642 0.83 -25.61 1.54
C ALA A 642 1.99 -26.31 2.31
N LEU A 643 2.60 -25.61 3.27
CA LEU A 643 3.63 -26.17 4.14
C LEU A 643 3.06 -27.24 5.07
N LYS A 644 1.86 -27.03 5.62
CA LYS A 644 1.15 -28.02 6.44
C LYS A 644 0.87 -29.28 5.62
N CYS A 645 0.36 -29.15 4.40
CA CYS A 645 0.09 -30.25 3.46
C CYS A 645 1.36 -31.07 3.21
N LEU A 646 2.44 -30.43 2.77
CA LEU A 646 3.71 -31.11 2.52
C LEU A 646 4.28 -31.78 3.77
N SER A 647 4.16 -31.13 4.93
CA SER A 647 4.75 -31.64 6.17
C SER A 647 3.99 -32.85 6.71
N ILE A 648 2.66 -32.83 6.68
CA ILE A 648 1.81 -33.95 7.10
C ILE A 648 1.95 -35.13 6.14
N CYS A 649 2.00 -34.87 4.83
CA CYS A 649 1.93 -35.91 3.82
C CYS A 649 3.27 -36.58 3.52
N ASP A 650 4.39 -35.85 3.59
CA ASP A 650 5.70 -36.33 3.15
C ASP A 650 6.76 -36.25 4.26
N LEU A 651 7.01 -35.05 4.82
CA LEU A 651 8.14 -34.84 5.74
C LEU A 651 8.02 -35.70 7.01
N LYS A 652 6.82 -35.80 7.59
CA LYS A 652 6.57 -36.62 8.79
C LYS A 652 6.86 -38.11 8.58
N LEU A 653 6.80 -38.60 7.34
CA LEU A 653 7.04 -40.02 7.02
C LEU A 653 8.50 -40.30 6.70
N MET A 654 9.17 -39.34 6.07
CA MET A 654 10.58 -39.47 5.69
C MET A 654 11.53 -39.41 6.88
N PHE A 655 11.15 -38.66 7.91
CA PHE A 655 12.01 -38.34 9.03
C PHE A 655 11.54 -39.04 10.31
N LYS A 656 12.49 -39.63 11.05
CA LYS A 656 12.25 -40.33 12.32
C LYS A 656 11.87 -39.34 13.44
N ASP A 657 11.37 -39.86 14.55
CA ASP A 657 10.86 -39.06 15.68
C ASP A 657 11.90 -38.06 16.25
N ASP A 658 13.20 -38.42 16.27
CA ASP A 658 14.29 -37.53 16.71
C ASP A 658 14.57 -36.36 15.75
N VAL A 659 14.08 -36.46 14.52
CA VAL A 659 14.20 -35.46 13.48
C VAL A 659 13.00 -34.52 13.49
N ILE A 660 11.83 -34.97 13.95
CA ILE A 660 10.63 -34.15 14.13
C ILE A 660 10.88 -33.05 15.19
N GLU A 661 11.59 -33.35 16.28
CA GLU A 661 12.02 -32.33 17.25
C GLU A 661 12.95 -31.27 16.63
N LYS A 662 13.80 -31.68 15.68
CA LYS A 662 14.68 -30.75 14.93
C LYS A 662 13.88 -29.88 13.96
N ILE A 663 12.85 -30.43 13.29
CA ILE A 663 11.89 -29.63 12.50
C ILE A 663 11.25 -28.58 13.41
N GLY A 664 10.79 -28.99 14.60
CA GLY A 664 10.23 -28.08 15.59
C GLY A 664 11.16 -26.95 16.00
N SER A 665 12.42 -27.30 16.25
CA SER A 665 13.48 -26.33 16.58
C SER A 665 13.76 -25.38 15.42
N ASN A 666 13.73 -25.85 14.16
CA ASN A 666 13.87 -25.00 12.98
C ASN A 666 12.70 -24.02 12.86
N ILE A 667 11.48 -24.46 13.13
CA ILE A 667 10.30 -23.58 13.14
C ILE A 667 10.46 -22.46 14.18
N ASP A 668 10.91 -22.79 15.39
CA ASP A 668 11.15 -21.80 16.44
C ASP A 668 12.28 -20.81 16.12
N ASN A 669 13.32 -21.27 15.41
CA ASN A 669 14.46 -20.45 15.01
C ASN A 669 14.14 -19.49 13.84
N TYR A 670 13.06 -19.75 13.11
CA TYR A 670 12.61 -18.93 11.97
C TYR A 670 11.14 -18.50 12.12
N PRO A 671 10.78 -17.75 13.17
CA PRO A 671 9.40 -17.38 13.48
C PRO A 671 8.76 -16.47 12.42
N ASP A 672 9.58 -15.74 11.65
CA ASP A 672 9.12 -14.90 10.54
C ASP A 672 8.68 -15.74 9.31
N TYR A 673 9.03 -17.03 9.26
CA TYR A 673 8.78 -17.91 8.11
C TYR A 673 7.77 -19.02 8.41
N PHE A 674 7.61 -19.40 9.68
CA PHE A 674 6.80 -20.55 10.07
C PHE A 674 5.88 -20.21 11.24
N THR A 675 4.62 -20.64 11.13
CA THR A 675 3.62 -20.44 12.19
C THR A 675 3.76 -21.48 13.30
N GLN A 676 3.35 -21.13 14.51
CA GLN A 676 3.25 -22.09 15.62
C GLN A 676 2.19 -23.17 15.36
N GLU A 677 1.20 -22.89 14.51
CA GLU A 677 0.22 -23.88 14.06
C GLU A 677 0.87 -24.96 13.17
N LEU A 678 1.78 -24.57 12.27
CA LEU A 678 2.58 -25.51 11.50
C LEU A 678 3.39 -26.43 12.43
N LYS A 679 4.02 -25.86 13.47
CA LYS A 679 4.76 -26.64 14.48
C LYS A 679 3.88 -27.72 15.13
N LYS A 680 2.70 -27.34 15.63
CA LYS A 680 1.74 -28.28 16.24
C LYS A 680 1.29 -29.36 15.27
N SER A 681 1.07 -29.02 14.00
CA SER A 681 0.63 -29.98 12.99
C SER A 681 1.68 -31.07 12.69
N ILE A 682 2.97 -30.72 12.81
CA ILE A 682 4.08 -31.63 12.51
C ILE A 682 4.43 -32.48 13.74
N ILE A 683 4.67 -31.82 14.87
CA ILE A 683 5.16 -32.47 16.10
C ILE A 683 4.04 -33.19 16.85
N GLY A 684 2.79 -32.73 16.71
CA GLY A 684 1.74 -33.05 17.68
C GLY A 684 1.84 -32.15 18.91
N ASP A 685 0.90 -32.31 19.85
CA ASP A 685 0.95 -31.66 21.16
C ASP A 685 2.04 -32.25 22.06
#